data_AF-A0A8H8DP25-F1
#
_entry.id   AF-A0A8H8DP25-F1
#
_cell.length_a   1.000
_cell.length_b   1.000
_cell.length_c   1.000
_cell.angle_alpha   90.00
_cell.angle_beta   90.00
_cell.angle_gamma   90.00
#
_symmetry.space_group_name_H-M   'P 1'
#
loop_
_entity.id
_entity.type
_entity.pdbx_description
1 polymer ?
#
loop_
_entity_poly.entity_id
_entity_poly.type
_entity_poly.pdbx_seq_one_letter_code
_entity_poly.pdbx_strand_id
1 'polypeptide(L)'
;MLPVVDMVEQVSVVKETPSLKILTELMHKLDFSLEQIEKKETVNGEESSTVENEDSNICERVFCTLTEKIKAKNAEVREQALKAISSVVSKQINPGLEPYLVQLLSVLLTQIGVDKVAAVRTEAILIGENIVKAVNPYSVKAVLPPIIKSIQTSGKLAEKMCAFRMLDILVKKAPCQMSYRLPELIPILSESMWDARLEIKNQARKTMTEVCSLISNPDIERFIPILIDCIAQPEKVSETIHTLGATTFVQEVHASTLSIMVPLLARGLNERATAIKRKSAVIIDNMCKLVEDPHIIAPFLPKLIPTLENVKETIADPECRAVANRALATLIRVGNVKDGKISEISALGEPKACLETLYSILKKQELMKTSDIYLNYISCIASQLIDEKNNEVVDWNSSILPYLHHIVFKADVSSIVDHFRKRAVSCFDSSLSDVIEEEGDDLCNCEFSLAYGAKILLNRTSLNLKRGRRYGLCGPNGSGKSTLLRAISNGQVEGFPVELKTVYVEHDIDNTESMTSVLDFITSDPLVAVNDKQDAINSLLRHSFTEDMLSMPISNLSGGWKMKLALVRAMLQKVDILLLDEPTNHLDVKNVAWLENFLISQSQITSIIVSHDSGFLDNVVQSIIHYEHFKLKKYVGNMSKFVSMVPSARSYQDISQSELEFTFPEPGYLEGVKTKQRAICRMRDIEFQYEGTSAPQIIDVSLQVSLSSRIAVIGPNGAGKSTLIKVLCGELIPQKGEVWCHPNLRIAYVAQAAFTHLGSHENKTPSEYIQWRYRTGEDSETIDKASRQITEVDEILMDKIFKINGTSRKIKEILSRRKFKNTYEYECSFLLGENIGQKNERWILMNSTDNAWLPRGELLQSHSKLLAEIDLKEALKSGNFRPLIRKEIEKHCENFGLDAELVTHSRIKGLSGGQKVKLVLAAGSWLKPHIIVLDEPTNYLDRDSLGALSKALKKFEGGVVIITHSSEFTKNLTEEVWSVQNRRMTPSGHNWVQGQGTGPRLKEEEEQEDQFDALGNKIDIKKKPKKLTGSELRKKKKERMARRKRGDDVFSDEDE
;
A
#
# COMPACT_ATOMS: atom_id res chain seq x y z
N MET A 1 -11.68 -1.87 -42.80
CA MET A 1 -12.07 -1.67 -44.22
C MET A 1 -13.58 -1.57 -44.31
N LEU A 2 -14.09 -0.34 -44.49
CA LEU A 2 -15.40 0.07 -45.01
C LEU A 2 -15.17 1.49 -45.58
N PRO A 3 -15.82 1.88 -46.69
CA PRO A 3 -15.15 2.66 -47.73
C PRO A 3 -15.18 4.17 -47.49
N VAL A 4 -14.00 4.78 -47.64
CA VAL A 4 -13.74 6.23 -47.68
C VAL A 4 -13.62 6.63 -49.15
N VAL A 5 -14.74 6.89 -49.80
CA VAL A 5 -14.82 7.60 -51.09
C VAL A 5 -16.21 8.24 -51.09
N ASP A 6 -16.30 9.55 -50.84
CA ASP A 6 -17.41 10.44 -51.27
C ASP A 6 -17.48 11.81 -50.56
N MET A 7 -16.54 12.18 -49.65
CA MET A 7 -16.60 13.47 -48.93
C MET A 7 -15.66 14.58 -49.45
N VAL A 8 -15.08 14.47 -50.65
CA VAL A 8 -14.05 15.44 -51.13
C VAL A 8 -14.57 16.48 -52.15
N GLU A 9 -15.83 16.44 -52.59
CA GLU A 9 -16.31 17.30 -53.69
C GLU A 9 -17.37 18.37 -53.35
N GLN A 10 -17.48 18.85 -52.10
CA GLN A 10 -18.49 19.88 -51.74
C GLN A 10 -17.99 21.14 -51.01
N VAL A 11 -16.73 21.56 -51.16
CA VAL A 11 -16.22 22.80 -50.52
C VAL A 11 -15.82 23.89 -51.51
N SER A 12 -16.47 23.93 -52.68
CA SER A 12 -16.40 25.07 -53.59
C SER A 12 -17.81 25.56 -53.89
N VAL A 13 -18.30 26.51 -53.08
CA VAL A 13 -19.25 27.60 -53.41
C VAL A 13 -19.66 28.20 -52.05
N VAL A 14 -19.15 29.39 -51.71
CA VAL A 14 -19.73 30.21 -50.63
C VAL A 14 -21.07 30.75 -51.13
N LYS A 15 -22.13 29.96 -50.95
CA LYS A 15 -23.52 30.42 -51.07
C LYS A 15 -23.88 31.09 -49.75
N GLU A 16 -24.38 32.33 -49.83
CA GLU A 16 -24.89 33.13 -48.70
C GLU A 16 -25.61 32.27 -47.65
N THR A 17 -25.01 32.16 -46.45
CA THR A 17 -25.59 31.39 -45.35
C THR A 17 -26.85 32.06 -44.79
N PRO A 18 -27.87 31.29 -44.36
CA PRO A 18 -29.15 31.82 -43.87
C PRO A 18 -29.00 32.78 -42.68
N SER A 19 -27.96 32.66 -41.86
CA SER A 19 -27.67 33.55 -40.74
C SER A 19 -27.26 34.98 -41.14
N LEU A 20 -26.54 35.15 -42.27
CA LEU A 20 -26.21 36.47 -42.83
C LEU A 20 -27.43 37.14 -43.45
N LYS A 21 -28.30 36.36 -44.12
CA LYS A 21 -29.62 36.83 -44.61
C LYS A 21 -30.56 37.24 -43.48
N ILE A 22 -30.58 36.51 -42.38
CA ILE A 22 -31.35 36.86 -41.18
C ILE A 22 -30.78 38.14 -40.55
N LEU A 23 -29.46 38.31 -40.51
CA LEU A 23 -28.82 39.52 -40.00
C LEU A 23 -29.18 40.75 -40.84
N THR A 24 -29.12 40.65 -42.17
CA THR A 24 -29.49 41.74 -43.09
C THR A 24 -31.00 42.02 -43.09
N GLU A 25 -31.86 40.99 -43.01
CA GLU A 25 -33.32 41.16 -42.83
C GLU A 25 -33.69 41.79 -41.47
N LEU A 26 -32.99 41.44 -40.39
CA LEU A 26 -33.19 42.05 -39.06
C LEU A 26 -32.74 43.51 -39.05
N MET A 27 -31.62 43.83 -39.71
CA MET A 27 -31.19 45.22 -39.89
C MET A 27 -32.23 46.04 -40.65
N HIS A 28 -32.88 45.45 -41.66
CA HIS A 28 -33.96 46.09 -42.41
C HIS A 28 -35.26 46.26 -41.60
N LYS A 29 -35.51 45.40 -40.60
CA LYS A 29 -36.68 45.44 -39.70
C LYS A 29 -36.49 46.30 -38.45
N LEU A 30 -35.26 46.69 -38.11
CA LEU A 30 -34.92 47.44 -36.89
C LEU A 30 -34.96 48.97 -37.06
N ASP A 31 -35.52 49.49 -38.17
CA ASP A 31 -35.62 50.92 -38.50
C ASP A 31 -34.32 51.70 -38.22
N PHE A 32 -33.30 51.42 -39.03
CA PHE A 32 -32.20 52.34 -39.24
C PHE A 32 -32.35 52.97 -40.61
N SER A 33 -32.65 54.27 -40.64
CA SER A 33 -32.54 55.06 -41.86
C SER A 33 -31.08 55.05 -42.33
N LEU A 34 -30.80 54.29 -43.40
CA LEU A 34 -29.57 54.39 -44.20
C LEU A 34 -29.33 55.85 -44.67
N GLU A 35 -30.38 56.67 -44.72
CA GLU A 35 -30.33 58.09 -45.12
C GLU A 35 -29.57 59.04 -44.18
N GLN A 36 -29.29 58.67 -42.92
CA GLN A 36 -28.51 59.54 -42.01
C GLN A 36 -26.99 59.28 -42.08
N ILE A 37 -26.57 58.18 -42.69
CA ILE A 37 -25.15 57.79 -42.79
C ILE A 37 -24.56 58.24 -44.12
N GLU A 38 -25.35 58.27 -45.21
CA GLU A 38 -24.90 58.72 -46.53
C GLU A 38 -24.59 60.23 -46.64
N LYS A 39 -25.05 61.07 -45.69
CA LYS A 39 -24.84 62.53 -45.76
C LYS A 39 -23.45 63.02 -45.35
N LYS A 40 -22.51 62.14 -45.02
CA LYS A 40 -21.14 62.55 -44.63
C LYS A 40 -20.02 62.18 -45.59
N GLU A 41 -20.27 61.40 -46.64
CA GLU A 41 -19.20 60.90 -47.54
C GLU A 41 -19.51 61.06 -49.03
N THR A 42 -20.14 62.15 -49.44
CA THR A 42 -20.21 62.55 -50.86
C THR A 42 -19.16 63.61 -51.20
N VAL A 43 -17.87 63.24 -51.16
CA VAL A 43 -16.83 63.90 -51.98
C VAL A 43 -15.78 62.87 -52.40
N ASN A 44 -15.66 62.72 -53.72
CA ASN A 44 -14.67 61.95 -54.50
C ASN A 44 -14.99 60.49 -54.79
N GLY A 45 -15.52 60.26 -56.00
CA GLY A 45 -15.69 58.94 -56.57
C GLY A 45 -14.44 58.42 -57.28
N GLU A 46 -14.46 57.13 -57.55
CA GLU A 46 -14.07 56.48 -58.81
C GLU A 46 -14.47 55.00 -58.70
N GLU A 47 -15.28 54.54 -59.66
CA GLU A 47 -15.72 53.16 -59.78
C GLU A 47 -14.57 52.26 -60.24
N SER A 48 -14.21 51.22 -59.47
CA SER A 48 -13.65 49.97 -60.02
C SER A 48 -13.70 48.80 -59.02
N SER A 49 -14.43 47.75 -59.40
CA SER A 49 -14.25 46.34 -59.03
C SER A 49 -13.89 45.99 -57.56
N THR A 50 -14.83 46.10 -56.63
CA THR A 50 -14.73 45.50 -55.28
C THR A 50 -16.10 45.12 -54.73
N VAL A 51 -16.69 44.01 -55.16
CA VAL A 51 -18.00 43.55 -54.63
C VAL A 51 -17.85 42.52 -53.47
N GLU A 52 -16.65 41.98 -53.22
CA GLU A 52 -16.44 40.97 -52.15
C GLU A 52 -15.75 41.53 -50.88
N ASN A 53 -15.35 42.81 -50.87
CA ASN A 53 -14.62 43.44 -49.76
C ASN A 53 -15.53 44.14 -48.71
N GLU A 54 -16.84 44.20 -48.92
CA GLU A 54 -17.76 44.92 -48.03
C GLU A 54 -18.26 44.07 -46.84
N ASP A 55 -18.36 42.74 -46.98
CA ASP A 55 -19.02 41.87 -46.00
C ASP A 55 -18.29 41.72 -44.65
N SER A 56 -16.95 41.70 -44.63
CA SER A 56 -16.20 41.54 -43.36
C SER A 56 -16.21 42.80 -42.49
N ASN A 57 -16.37 43.97 -43.11
CA ASN A 57 -16.42 45.28 -42.46
C ASN A 57 -17.81 45.58 -41.85
N ILE A 58 -18.86 44.92 -42.37
CA ILE A 58 -20.24 45.06 -41.88
C ILE A 58 -20.41 44.38 -40.52
N CYS A 59 -19.89 43.16 -40.34
CA CYS A 59 -20.02 42.41 -39.08
C CYS A 59 -19.42 43.16 -37.87
N GLU A 60 -18.22 43.73 -37.99
CA GLU A 60 -17.58 44.49 -36.91
C GLU A 60 -18.39 45.75 -36.55
N ARG A 61 -18.85 46.50 -37.57
CA ARG A 61 -19.69 47.69 -37.35
C ARG A 61 -21.01 47.34 -36.66
N VAL A 62 -21.64 46.24 -37.03
CA VAL A 62 -22.88 45.74 -36.43
C VAL A 62 -22.67 45.34 -34.98
N PHE A 63 -21.63 44.55 -34.67
CA PHE A 63 -21.35 44.13 -33.28
C PHE A 63 -20.91 45.29 -32.39
N CYS A 64 -20.13 46.25 -32.90
CA CYS A 64 -19.81 47.48 -32.16
C CYS A 64 -21.08 48.27 -31.82
N THR A 65 -21.97 48.47 -32.80
CA THR A 65 -23.25 49.18 -32.60
C THR A 65 -24.17 48.45 -31.62
N LEU A 66 -24.27 47.12 -31.71
CA LEU A 66 -25.04 46.30 -30.76
C LEU A 66 -24.46 46.37 -29.34
N THR A 67 -23.13 46.38 -29.21
CA THR A 67 -22.43 46.50 -27.92
C THR A 67 -22.69 47.85 -27.25
N GLU A 68 -22.77 48.94 -28.03
CA GLU A 68 -23.17 50.26 -27.53
C GLU A 68 -24.65 50.29 -27.11
N LYS A 69 -25.54 49.70 -27.91
CA LYS A 69 -26.97 49.64 -27.61
C LYS A 69 -27.31 48.81 -26.37
N ILE A 70 -26.54 47.75 -26.07
CA ILE A 70 -26.67 47.00 -24.81
C ILE A 70 -26.38 47.89 -23.59
N LYS A 71 -25.54 48.92 -23.74
CA LYS A 71 -25.21 49.88 -22.68
C LYS A 71 -26.12 51.11 -22.66
N ALA A 72 -27.12 51.18 -23.54
CA ALA A 72 -28.01 52.34 -23.65
C ALA A 72 -28.84 52.55 -22.37
N LYS A 73 -29.18 53.82 -22.07
CA LYS A 73 -30.01 54.17 -20.89
C LYS A 73 -31.45 53.64 -20.99
N ASN A 74 -32.01 53.55 -22.20
CA ASN A 74 -33.39 53.10 -22.42
C ASN A 74 -33.50 51.56 -22.38
N ALA A 75 -34.44 51.02 -21.59
CA ALA A 75 -34.64 49.59 -21.41
C ALA A 75 -35.15 48.88 -22.67
N GLU A 76 -36.03 49.52 -23.44
CA GLU A 76 -36.58 48.94 -24.67
C GLU A 76 -35.49 48.75 -25.74
N VAL A 77 -34.57 49.72 -25.85
CA VAL A 77 -33.43 49.66 -26.78
C VAL A 77 -32.48 48.51 -26.41
N ARG A 78 -32.26 48.29 -25.11
CA ARG A 78 -31.45 47.16 -24.63
C ARG A 78 -32.13 45.83 -24.92
N GLU A 79 -33.43 45.73 -24.67
CA GLU A 79 -34.21 44.51 -24.93
C GLU A 79 -34.22 44.15 -26.42
N GLN A 80 -34.42 45.14 -27.30
CA GLN A 80 -34.37 44.94 -28.75
C GLN A 80 -32.98 44.51 -29.23
N ALA A 81 -31.92 45.10 -28.70
CA ALA A 81 -30.55 44.71 -29.02
C ALA A 81 -30.26 43.26 -28.58
N LEU A 82 -30.73 42.85 -27.40
CA LEU A 82 -30.60 41.47 -26.93
C LEU A 82 -31.42 40.50 -27.78
N LYS A 83 -32.66 40.83 -28.15
CA LYS A 83 -33.49 40.01 -29.05
C LYS A 83 -32.85 39.81 -30.42
N ALA A 84 -32.22 40.86 -30.97
CA ALA A 84 -31.46 40.75 -32.21
C ALA A 84 -30.31 39.74 -32.06
N ILE A 85 -29.55 39.78 -30.97
CA ILE A 85 -28.46 38.84 -30.72
C ILE A 85 -29.00 37.42 -30.46
N SER A 86 -30.09 37.28 -29.72
CA SER A 86 -30.77 36.01 -29.43
C SER A 86 -31.16 35.27 -30.71
N SER A 87 -31.62 36.02 -31.73
CA SER A 87 -31.95 35.44 -33.05
C SER A 87 -30.72 34.93 -33.84
N VAL A 88 -29.55 35.52 -33.60
CA VAL A 88 -28.28 35.10 -34.21
C VAL A 88 -27.71 33.87 -33.51
N VAL A 89 -27.89 33.75 -32.19
CA VAL A 89 -27.38 32.65 -31.35
C VAL A 89 -28.30 31.41 -31.38
N SER A 90 -28.92 31.11 -32.52
CA SER A 90 -29.72 29.88 -32.68
C SER A 90 -28.82 28.62 -32.85
N LYS A 91 -29.41 27.41 -32.86
CA LYS A 91 -28.81 26.08 -32.61
C LYS A 91 -27.41 25.76 -33.21
N GLN A 92 -26.90 26.51 -34.19
CA GLN A 92 -25.53 26.44 -34.68
C GLN A 92 -24.98 27.86 -34.94
N ILE A 93 -23.90 28.25 -34.25
CA ILE A 93 -23.20 29.51 -34.48
C ILE A 93 -22.33 29.36 -35.73
N ASN A 94 -22.38 30.36 -36.63
CA ASN A 94 -21.45 30.43 -37.76
C ASN A 94 -20.03 30.73 -37.24
N PRO A 95 -18.99 29.96 -37.62
CA PRO A 95 -17.60 30.21 -37.20
C PRO A 95 -17.13 31.66 -37.42
N GLY A 96 -17.63 32.34 -38.46
CA GLY A 96 -17.32 33.76 -38.70
C GLY A 96 -17.87 34.74 -37.66
N LEU A 97 -18.91 34.36 -36.89
CA LEU A 97 -19.53 35.23 -35.88
C LEU A 97 -19.09 34.88 -34.45
N GLU A 98 -18.53 33.69 -34.25
CA GLU A 98 -18.18 33.15 -32.94
C GLU A 98 -17.18 34.03 -32.15
N PRO A 99 -16.07 34.53 -32.73
CA PRO A 99 -15.10 35.35 -31.98
C PRO A 99 -15.71 36.65 -31.43
N TYR A 100 -16.62 37.27 -32.19
CA TYR A 100 -17.34 38.49 -31.77
C TYR A 100 -18.33 38.21 -30.64
N LEU A 101 -19.04 37.07 -30.71
CA LEU A 101 -19.95 36.64 -29.64
C LEU A 101 -19.19 36.34 -28.34
N VAL A 102 -17.99 35.76 -28.42
CA VAL A 102 -17.14 35.51 -27.25
C VAL A 102 -16.66 36.83 -26.61
N GLN A 103 -16.28 37.83 -27.41
CA GLN A 103 -15.91 39.15 -26.91
C GLN A 103 -17.10 39.84 -26.18
N LEU A 104 -18.31 39.65 -26.69
CA LEU A 104 -19.56 40.19 -26.13
C LEU A 104 -19.88 39.66 -24.72
N LEU A 105 -19.43 38.46 -24.35
CA LEU A 105 -19.71 37.84 -23.04
C LEU A 105 -19.32 38.75 -21.86
N SER A 106 -18.20 39.46 -21.96
CA SER A 106 -17.73 40.40 -20.93
C SER A 106 -18.74 41.54 -20.67
N VAL A 107 -19.36 42.05 -21.73
CA VAL A 107 -20.35 43.12 -21.68
C VAL A 107 -21.70 42.59 -21.19
N LEU A 108 -22.10 41.40 -21.64
CA LEU A 108 -23.34 40.75 -21.20
C LEU A 108 -23.32 40.46 -19.69
N LEU A 109 -22.23 39.88 -19.16
CA LEU A 109 -22.09 39.59 -17.73
C LEU A 109 -22.20 40.87 -16.88
N THR A 110 -21.50 41.93 -17.29
CA THR A 110 -21.58 43.24 -16.62
C THR A 110 -23.02 43.78 -16.64
N GLN A 111 -23.70 43.67 -17.78
CA GLN A 111 -25.07 44.16 -17.94
C GLN A 111 -26.07 43.38 -17.07
N ILE A 112 -25.91 42.05 -16.95
CA ILE A 112 -26.73 41.20 -16.07
C ILE A 112 -26.65 41.66 -14.61
N GLY A 113 -25.46 42.11 -14.17
CA GLY A 113 -25.25 42.62 -12.81
C GLY A 113 -25.83 44.01 -12.55
N VAL A 114 -25.89 44.88 -13.57
CA VAL A 114 -26.28 46.29 -13.44
C VAL A 114 -27.77 46.52 -13.74
N ASP A 115 -28.36 45.74 -14.66
CA ASP A 115 -29.72 46.02 -15.15
C ASP A 115 -30.81 45.71 -14.12
N LYS A 116 -31.66 46.68 -13.85
CA LYS A 116 -32.76 46.55 -12.88
C LYS A 116 -33.99 45.86 -13.47
N VAL A 117 -34.12 45.84 -14.80
CA VAL A 117 -35.29 45.26 -15.49
C VAL A 117 -35.13 43.75 -15.61
N ALA A 118 -36.09 43.00 -15.06
CA ALA A 118 -36.03 41.53 -15.04
C ALA A 118 -36.07 40.91 -16.44
N ALA A 119 -36.89 41.46 -17.37
CA ALA A 119 -36.99 40.96 -18.74
C ALA A 119 -35.65 41.02 -19.48
N VAL A 120 -34.97 42.17 -19.43
CA VAL A 120 -33.65 42.39 -20.06
C VAL A 120 -32.60 41.45 -19.44
N ARG A 121 -32.64 41.26 -18.12
CA ARG A 121 -31.70 40.38 -17.41
C ARG A 121 -31.90 38.92 -17.78
N THR A 122 -33.14 38.44 -17.85
CA THR A 122 -33.45 37.06 -18.21
C THR A 122 -33.03 36.75 -19.64
N GLU A 123 -33.27 37.68 -20.58
CA GLU A 123 -32.82 37.53 -21.97
C GLU A 123 -31.29 37.49 -22.07
N ALA A 124 -30.60 38.38 -21.35
CA ALA A 124 -29.13 38.39 -21.32
C ALA A 124 -28.52 37.11 -20.74
N ILE A 125 -29.14 36.53 -19.69
CA ILE A 125 -28.73 35.23 -19.13
C ILE A 125 -28.89 34.13 -20.18
N LEU A 126 -30.03 34.08 -20.87
CA LEU A 126 -30.31 33.07 -21.89
C LEU A 126 -29.31 33.14 -23.05
N ILE A 127 -29.01 34.34 -23.54
CA ILE A 127 -28.02 34.56 -24.60
C ILE A 127 -26.65 34.07 -24.15
N GLY A 128 -26.23 34.45 -22.94
CA GLY A 128 -24.95 34.02 -22.40
C GLY A 128 -24.82 32.50 -22.28
N GLU A 129 -25.86 31.82 -21.78
CA GLU A 129 -25.90 30.36 -21.72
C GLU A 129 -25.87 29.71 -23.12
N ASN A 130 -26.55 30.30 -24.10
CA ASN A 130 -26.60 29.76 -25.46
C ASN A 130 -25.28 29.95 -26.22
N ILE A 131 -24.57 31.08 -26.02
CA ILE A 131 -23.23 31.28 -26.57
C ILE A 131 -22.32 30.15 -26.08
N VAL A 132 -22.27 29.93 -24.77
CA VAL A 132 -21.41 28.91 -24.15
C VAL A 132 -21.77 27.48 -24.57
N LYS A 133 -23.04 27.19 -24.88
CA LYS A 133 -23.46 25.87 -25.42
C LYS A 133 -22.98 25.63 -26.86
N ALA A 134 -22.82 26.71 -27.64
CA ALA A 134 -22.62 26.65 -29.08
C ALA A 134 -21.17 26.93 -29.52
N VAL A 135 -20.30 27.44 -28.64
CA VAL A 135 -18.87 27.60 -28.94
C VAL A 135 -18.17 26.27 -29.24
N ASN A 136 -17.08 26.37 -30.00
CA ASN A 136 -16.10 25.31 -30.21
C ASN A 136 -15.51 24.86 -28.86
N PRO A 137 -15.48 23.55 -28.54
CA PRO A 137 -14.88 23.05 -27.31
C PRO A 137 -13.43 23.54 -27.09
N TYR A 138 -12.61 23.64 -28.15
CA TYR A 138 -11.22 24.07 -28.05
C TYR A 138 -11.04 25.58 -27.75
N SER A 139 -12.10 26.38 -27.79
CA SER A 139 -12.02 27.82 -27.51
C SER A 139 -12.18 28.19 -26.04
N VAL A 140 -12.13 27.22 -25.11
CA VAL A 140 -12.22 27.44 -23.66
C VAL A 140 -11.27 28.53 -23.17
N LYS A 141 -10.03 28.61 -23.69
CA LYS A 141 -9.06 29.66 -23.35
C LYS A 141 -9.51 31.09 -23.71
N ALA A 142 -10.43 31.24 -24.67
CA ALA A 142 -11.04 32.52 -25.02
C ALA A 142 -12.31 32.82 -24.20
N VAL A 143 -13.12 31.80 -23.91
CA VAL A 143 -14.43 31.93 -23.24
C VAL A 143 -14.32 32.03 -21.72
N LEU A 144 -13.36 31.35 -21.11
CA LEU A 144 -13.21 31.24 -19.66
C LEU A 144 -12.76 32.53 -18.95
N PRO A 145 -11.82 33.34 -19.49
CA PRO A 145 -11.32 34.54 -18.79
C PRO A 145 -12.40 35.59 -18.45
N PRO A 146 -13.36 35.93 -19.34
CA PRO A 146 -14.48 36.80 -18.99
C PRO A 146 -15.33 36.28 -17.82
N ILE A 147 -15.58 34.96 -17.77
CA ILE A 147 -16.37 34.30 -16.72
C ILE A 147 -15.63 34.35 -15.38
N ILE A 148 -14.35 34.00 -15.39
CA ILE A 148 -13.47 34.08 -14.21
C ILE A 148 -13.43 35.51 -13.65
N LYS A 149 -13.21 36.50 -14.52
CA LYS A 149 -13.12 37.91 -14.12
C LYS A 149 -14.42 38.38 -13.46
N SER A 150 -15.57 37.97 -13.99
CA SER A 150 -16.89 38.25 -13.41
C SER A 150 -17.02 37.68 -12.00
N ILE A 151 -16.62 36.42 -11.77
CA ILE A 151 -16.72 35.76 -10.45
C ILE A 151 -15.83 36.47 -9.40
N GLN A 152 -14.62 36.86 -9.79
CA GLN A 152 -13.66 37.49 -8.88
C GLN A 152 -14.00 38.96 -8.56
N THR A 153 -14.41 39.73 -9.58
CA THR A 153 -14.53 41.19 -9.44
C THR A 153 -15.94 41.69 -9.15
N SER A 154 -16.98 40.94 -9.53
CA SER A 154 -18.35 41.40 -9.35
C SER A 154 -18.83 41.27 -7.90
N GLY A 155 -19.45 42.32 -7.36
CA GLY A 155 -20.20 42.25 -6.09
C GLY A 155 -21.69 41.88 -6.27
N LYS A 156 -22.16 41.72 -7.51
CA LYS A 156 -23.58 41.54 -7.85
C LYS A 156 -23.93 40.07 -7.90
N LEU A 157 -25.01 39.70 -7.20
CA LEU A 157 -25.45 38.31 -7.11
C LEU A 157 -25.83 37.72 -8.47
N ALA A 158 -26.61 38.46 -9.28
CA ALA A 158 -27.11 37.95 -10.55
C ALA A 158 -25.99 37.63 -11.56
N GLU A 159 -24.95 38.47 -11.59
CA GLU A 159 -23.78 38.31 -12.45
C GLU A 159 -22.94 37.08 -12.03
N LYS A 160 -22.62 36.93 -10.73
CA LYS A 160 -21.93 35.74 -10.22
C LYS A 160 -22.74 34.46 -10.48
N MET A 161 -24.04 34.47 -10.23
CA MET A 161 -24.91 33.31 -10.45
C MET A 161 -24.95 32.90 -11.93
N CYS A 162 -24.99 33.86 -12.85
CA CYS A 162 -24.93 33.57 -14.29
C CYS A 162 -23.55 32.99 -14.67
N ALA A 163 -22.46 33.55 -14.14
CA ALA A 163 -21.12 33.04 -14.38
C ALA A 163 -20.93 31.60 -13.88
N PHE A 164 -21.47 31.23 -12.71
CA PHE A 164 -21.45 29.84 -12.24
C PHE A 164 -22.25 28.90 -13.16
N ARG A 165 -23.42 29.32 -13.65
CA ARG A 165 -24.20 28.51 -14.61
C ARG A 165 -23.46 28.32 -15.93
N MET A 166 -22.77 29.35 -16.43
CA MET A 166 -21.93 29.24 -17.62
C MET A 166 -20.77 28.26 -17.41
N LEU A 167 -20.13 28.26 -16.23
CA LEU A 167 -19.12 27.26 -15.88
C LEU A 167 -19.70 25.84 -15.88
N ASP A 168 -20.85 25.63 -15.24
CA ASP A 168 -21.52 24.31 -15.21
C ASP A 168 -21.84 23.79 -16.62
N ILE A 169 -22.17 24.69 -17.56
CA ILE A 169 -22.40 24.35 -18.98
C ILE A 169 -21.08 24.00 -19.68
N LEU A 170 -20.01 24.77 -19.46
CA LEU A 170 -18.69 24.50 -20.06
C LEU A 170 -18.13 23.15 -19.64
N VAL A 171 -18.27 22.80 -18.36
CA VAL A 171 -17.85 21.49 -17.83
C VAL A 171 -18.50 20.34 -18.60
N LYS A 172 -19.78 20.48 -18.98
CA LYS A 172 -20.51 19.46 -19.75
C LYS A 172 -20.19 19.47 -21.24
N LYS A 173 -19.88 20.66 -21.79
CA LYS A 173 -19.63 20.84 -23.22
C LYS A 173 -18.20 20.46 -23.62
N ALA A 174 -17.21 20.78 -22.78
CA ALA A 174 -15.79 20.64 -23.05
C ALA A 174 -15.05 20.04 -21.83
N PRO A 175 -15.39 18.80 -21.42
CA PRO A 175 -14.86 18.22 -20.18
C PRO A 175 -13.34 18.03 -20.20
N CYS A 176 -12.78 17.58 -21.32
CA CYS A 176 -11.34 17.38 -21.49
C CYS A 176 -10.60 18.72 -21.36
N GLN A 177 -11.06 19.75 -22.07
CA GLN A 177 -10.43 21.08 -22.09
C GLN A 177 -10.48 21.75 -20.71
N MET A 178 -11.63 21.64 -20.03
CA MET A 178 -11.84 22.20 -18.71
C MET A 178 -10.96 21.53 -17.63
N SER A 179 -10.60 20.26 -17.80
CA SER A 179 -9.73 19.55 -16.84
C SER A 179 -8.34 20.20 -16.72
N TYR A 180 -7.80 20.73 -17.82
CA TYR A 180 -6.52 21.47 -17.83
C TYR A 180 -6.63 22.85 -17.18
N ARG A 181 -7.83 23.40 -17.01
CA ARG A 181 -8.08 24.72 -16.39
C ARG A 181 -8.38 24.64 -14.89
N LEU A 182 -8.45 23.43 -14.32
CA LEU A 182 -8.69 23.22 -12.89
C LEU A 182 -7.71 23.96 -11.96
N PRO A 183 -6.39 24.06 -12.24
CA PRO A 183 -5.46 24.83 -11.42
C PRO A 183 -5.84 26.32 -11.28
N GLU A 184 -6.46 26.90 -12.32
CA GLU A 184 -6.93 28.28 -12.34
C GLU A 184 -8.31 28.41 -11.67
N LEU A 185 -9.19 27.42 -11.86
CA LEU A 185 -10.58 27.44 -11.39
C LEU A 185 -10.75 27.11 -9.89
N ILE A 186 -10.04 26.09 -9.39
CA ILE A 186 -10.22 25.63 -8.00
C ILE A 186 -9.96 26.74 -6.98
N PRO A 187 -8.90 27.57 -7.07
CA PRO A 187 -8.70 28.67 -6.13
C PRO A 187 -9.88 29.66 -6.11
N ILE A 188 -10.44 29.98 -7.28
CA ILE A 188 -11.51 30.97 -7.45
C ILE A 188 -12.84 30.45 -6.88
N LEU A 189 -13.15 29.19 -7.16
CA LEU A 189 -14.32 28.52 -6.60
C LEU A 189 -14.15 28.34 -5.08
N SER A 190 -12.94 28.03 -4.62
CA SER A 190 -12.62 27.92 -3.20
C SER A 190 -12.89 29.24 -2.48
N GLU A 191 -12.46 30.39 -3.01
CA GLU A 191 -12.79 31.70 -2.43
C GLU A 191 -14.30 31.97 -2.42
N SER A 192 -15.00 31.59 -3.49
CA SER A 192 -16.45 31.76 -3.61
C SER A 192 -17.26 30.91 -2.62
N MET A 193 -16.74 29.76 -2.18
CA MET A 193 -17.35 28.95 -1.12
C MET A 193 -17.35 29.65 0.25
N TRP A 194 -16.54 30.71 0.41
CA TRP A 194 -16.46 31.53 1.62
C TRP A 194 -17.20 32.88 1.50
N ASP A 195 -17.92 33.13 0.40
CA ASP A 195 -18.68 34.37 0.18
C ASP A 195 -19.75 34.60 1.26
N ALA A 196 -19.96 35.82 1.73
CA ALA A 196 -20.92 36.08 2.81
C ALA A 196 -22.37 35.65 2.51
N ARG A 197 -22.77 35.58 1.22
CA ARG A 197 -24.14 35.22 0.83
C ARG A 197 -24.29 33.70 0.68
N LEU A 198 -25.28 33.15 1.39
CA LEU A 198 -25.60 31.70 1.37
C LEU A 198 -25.90 31.16 -0.04
N GLU A 199 -26.58 31.93 -0.89
CA GLU A 199 -26.90 31.52 -2.26
C GLU A 199 -25.64 31.30 -3.10
N ILE A 200 -24.64 32.18 -2.94
CA ILE A 200 -23.34 32.07 -3.63
C ILE A 200 -22.56 30.90 -3.07
N LYS A 201 -22.51 30.72 -1.74
CA LYS A 201 -21.82 29.57 -1.12
C LYS A 201 -22.36 28.23 -1.65
N ASN A 202 -23.69 28.09 -1.69
CA ASN A 202 -24.34 26.86 -2.12
C ASN A 202 -24.10 26.58 -3.60
N GLN A 203 -24.20 27.61 -4.45
CA GLN A 203 -23.92 27.46 -5.88
C GLN A 203 -22.44 27.19 -6.15
N ALA A 204 -21.52 27.89 -5.49
CA ALA A 204 -20.08 27.67 -5.62
C ALA A 204 -19.69 26.25 -5.21
N ARG A 205 -20.29 25.72 -4.13
CA ARG A 205 -20.09 24.32 -3.72
C ARG A 205 -20.60 23.33 -4.77
N LYS A 206 -21.77 23.59 -5.36
CA LYS A 206 -22.31 22.75 -6.44
C LYS A 206 -21.40 22.76 -7.67
N THR A 207 -21.01 23.94 -8.13
CA THR A 207 -20.08 24.09 -9.27
C THR A 207 -18.72 23.48 -8.96
N MET A 208 -18.21 23.59 -7.73
CA MET A 208 -16.98 22.89 -7.30
C MET A 208 -17.10 21.37 -7.44
N THR A 209 -18.23 20.77 -7.06
CA THR A 209 -18.46 19.33 -7.23
C THR A 209 -18.46 18.91 -8.71
N GLU A 210 -19.16 19.66 -9.58
CA GLU A 210 -19.19 19.39 -11.02
C GLU A 210 -17.79 19.54 -11.64
N VAL A 211 -17.05 20.58 -11.25
CA VAL A 211 -15.68 20.83 -11.71
C VAL A 211 -14.70 19.75 -11.23
N CYS A 212 -14.81 19.31 -9.97
CA CYS A 212 -13.98 18.23 -9.45
C CYS A 212 -14.34 16.85 -10.03
N SER A 213 -15.53 16.68 -10.61
CA SER A 213 -15.89 15.44 -11.32
C SER A 213 -15.06 15.20 -12.58
N LEU A 214 -14.40 16.25 -13.11
CA LEU A 214 -13.46 16.15 -14.21
C LEU A 214 -12.09 15.56 -13.80
N ILE A 215 -11.83 15.39 -12.50
CA ILE A 215 -10.57 14.83 -12.03
C ILE A 215 -10.59 13.32 -12.26
N SER A 216 -9.97 12.88 -13.36
CA SER A 216 -9.76 11.47 -13.68
C SER A 216 -8.55 10.93 -12.94
N ASN A 217 -8.71 10.60 -11.65
CA ASN A 217 -7.69 9.89 -10.88
C ASN A 217 -8.36 8.93 -9.86
N PRO A 218 -8.36 7.61 -10.14
CA PRO A 218 -8.92 6.59 -9.25
C PRO A 218 -8.38 6.61 -7.81
N ASP A 219 -7.14 7.07 -7.59
CA ASP A 219 -6.52 7.08 -6.27
C ASP A 219 -7.22 8.06 -5.32
N ILE A 220 -7.71 9.17 -5.86
CA ILE A 220 -8.33 10.26 -5.10
C ILE A 220 -9.84 10.40 -5.29
N GLU A 221 -10.43 9.72 -6.27
CA GLU A 221 -11.85 9.84 -6.63
C GLU A 221 -12.80 9.71 -5.42
N ARG A 222 -12.61 8.66 -4.62
CA ARG A 222 -13.38 8.42 -3.39
C ARG A 222 -13.22 9.51 -2.32
N PHE A 223 -12.14 10.28 -2.37
CA PHE A 223 -11.86 11.36 -1.43
C PHE A 223 -12.35 12.72 -1.91
N ILE A 224 -12.71 12.89 -3.19
CA ILE A 224 -13.15 14.18 -3.75
C ILE A 224 -14.24 14.85 -2.90
N PRO A 225 -15.32 14.16 -2.46
CA PRO A 225 -16.33 14.79 -1.60
C PRO A 225 -15.76 15.29 -0.27
N ILE A 226 -14.84 14.51 0.34
CA ILE A 226 -14.19 14.83 1.62
C ILE A 226 -13.21 16.00 1.45
N LEU A 227 -12.52 16.08 0.30
CA LEU A 227 -11.62 17.17 -0.05
C LEU A 227 -12.39 18.48 -0.21
N ILE A 228 -13.54 18.47 -0.90
CA ILE A 228 -14.43 19.64 -1.04
C ILE A 228 -14.93 20.10 0.34
N ASP A 229 -15.31 19.15 1.19
CA ASP A 229 -15.69 19.42 2.58
C ASP A 229 -14.57 20.10 3.37
N CYS A 230 -13.32 19.69 3.20
CA CYS A 230 -12.16 20.32 3.85
C CYS A 230 -11.88 21.74 3.36
N ILE A 231 -12.17 22.02 2.09
CA ILE A 231 -12.07 23.38 1.55
C ILE A 231 -13.07 24.30 2.25
N ALA A 232 -14.30 23.80 2.49
CA ALA A 232 -15.35 24.51 3.19
C ALA A 232 -15.13 24.58 4.71
N GLN A 233 -14.56 23.54 5.32
CA GLN A 233 -14.42 23.37 6.77
C GLN A 233 -12.98 22.98 7.13
N PRO A 234 -12.12 23.95 7.50
CA PRO A 234 -10.71 23.71 7.81
C PRO A 234 -10.48 22.76 9.00
N GLU A 235 -11.45 22.61 9.90
CA GLU A 235 -11.34 21.73 11.08
C GLU A 235 -11.18 20.24 10.71
N LYS A 236 -11.66 19.83 9.54
CA LYS A 236 -11.58 18.43 9.05
C LYS A 236 -10.20 18.05 8.48
N VAL A 237 -9.29 19.02 8.31
CA VAL A 237 -7.99 18.81 7.66
C VAL A 237 -7.19 17.67 8.31
N SER A 238 -7.15 17.63 9.65
CA SER A 238 -6.46 16.57 10.40
C SER A 238 -6.96 15.17 10.05
N GLU A 239 -8.28 14.97 10.11
CA GLU A 239 -8.92 13.68 9.84
C GLU A 239 -8.72 13.23 8.39
N THR A 240 -8.83 14.18 7.45
CA THR A 240 -8.64 13.90 6.02
C THR A 240 -7.21 13.54 5.69
N ILE A 241 -6.21 14.22 6.27
CA ILE A 241 -4.79 13.85 6.12
C ILE A 241 -4.52 12.46 6.72
N HIS A 242 -5.14 12.13 7.84
CA HIS A 242 -5.00 10.79 8.42
C HIS A 242 -5.52 9.70 7.48
N THR A 243 -6.66 9.93 6.84
CA THR A 243 -7.29 9.02 5.89
C THR A 243 -6.49 8.92 4.59
N LEU A 244 -6.05 10.05 4.04
CA LEU A 244 -5.20 10.13 2.85
C LEU A 244 -3.81 9.54 3.08
N GLY A 245 -3.27 9.57 4.30
CA GLY A 245 -1.96 8.98 4.58
C GLY A 245 -1.89 7.46 4.32
N ALA A 246 -3.04 6.79 4.26
CA ALA A 246 -3.14 5.37 3.93
C ALA A 246 -3.35 5.10 2.43
N THR A 247 -3.40 6.13 1.58
CA THR A 247 -3.66 5.97 0.15
C THR A 247 -2.37 5.81 -0.63
N THR A 248 -2.36 4.80 -1.50
CA THR A 248 -1.37 4.63 -2.54
C THR A 248 -1.72 5.56 -3.66
N PHE A 249 -0.80 6.43 -4.00
CA PHE A 249 -0.80 7.04 -5.32
C PHE A 249 -0.13 6.04 -6.26
N VAL A 250 -0.82 5.70 -7.34
CA VAL A 250 -0.39 4.77 -8.40
C VAL A 250 -0.32 5.52 -9.72
N GLN A 251 -1.34 6.35 -9.94
CA GLN A 251 -1.63 6.99 -11.21
C GLN A 251 -0.79 8.25 -11.37
N GLU A 252 -0.55 8.61 -12.64
CA GLU A 252 0.14 9.85 -12.96
C GLU A 252 -0.60 11.03 -12.32
N VAL A 253 0.15 11.90 -11.65
CA VAL A 253 -0.42 13.04 -10.95
C VAL A 253 -0.46 14.22 -11.91
N HIS A 254 -1.61 14.43 -12.52
CA HIS A 254 -1.87 15.57 -13.38
C HIS A 254 -2.12 16.88 -12.58
N ALA A 255 -2.07 18.02 -13.28
CA ALA A 255 -2.28 19.35 -12.69
C ALA A 255 -3.65 19.47 -11.99
N SER A 256 -4.68 18.81 -12.54
CA SER A 256 -6.02 18.70 -11.96
C SER A 256 -6.00 18.09 -10.55
N THR A 257 -5.27 17.00 -10.36
CA THR A 257 -5.11 16.33 -9.06
C THR A 257 -4.34 17.22 -8.07
N LEU A 258 -3.25 17.86 -8.51
CA LEU A 258 -2.49 18.78 -7.66
C LEU A 258 -3.33 19.98 -7.21
N SER A 259 -4.21 20.48 -8.08
CA SER A 259 -5.02 21.67 -7.79
C SER A 259 -5.93 21.51 -6.58
N ILE A 260 -6.43 20.29 -6.30
CA ILE A 260 -7.27 20.01 -5.12
C ILE A 260 -6.43 19.53 -3.92
N MET A 261 -5.34 18.79 -4.16
CA MET A 261 -4.52 18.19 -3.11
C MET A 261 -3.58 19.20 -2.44
N VAL A 262 -2.92 20.06 -3.21
CA VAL A 262 -1.91 21.00 -2.70
C VAL A 262 -2.48 21.96 -1.65
N PRO A 263 -3.66 22.58 -1.82
CA PRO A 263 -4.25 23.43 -0.78
C PRO A 263 -4.46 22.71 0.56
N LEU A 264 -4.89 21.44 0.53
CA LEU A 264 -5.06 20.63 1.73
C LEU A 264 -3.70 20.33 2.39
N LEU A 265 -2.71 19.90 1.60
CA LEU A 265 -1.39 19.51 2.10
C LEU A 265 -0.65 20.72 2.68
N ALA A 266 -0.75 21.89 2.04
CA ALA A 266 -0.19 23.14 2.55
C ALA A 266 -0.84 23.55 3.89
N ARG A 267 -2.16 23.34 4.06
CA ARG A 267 -2.82 23.53 5.37
C ARG A 267 -2.31 22.52 6.40
N GLY A 268 -2.16 21.26 6.01
CA GLY A 268 -1.63 20.20 6.87
C GLY A 268 -0.21 20.42 7.39
N LEU A 269 0.68 20.97 6.55
CA LEU A 269 2.04 21.35 6.97
C LEU A 269 2.06 22.49 7.98
N ASN A 270 1.04 23.36 7.96
CA ASN A 270 0.88 24.48 8.89
C ASN A 270 0.11 24.10 10.17
N GLU A 271 -0.38 22.86 10.29
CA GLU A 271 -1.16 22.39 11.43
C GLU A 271 -0.31 22.25 12.70
N ARG A 272 -0.90 22.28 13.90
CA ARG A 272 -0.10 22.24 15.15
C ARG A 272 0.55 20.90 15.44
N ALA A 273 -0.12 19.79 15.11
CA ALA A 273 0.34 18.46 15.49
C ALA A 273 1.45 17.94 14.58
N THR A 274 2.60 17.57 15.17
CA THR A 274 3.77 17.03 14.44
C THR A 274 3.43 15.81 13.58
N ALA A 275 2.55 14.93 14.07
CA ALA A 275 2.11 13.75 13.32
C ALA A 275 1.41 14.10 11.99
N ILE A 276 0.64 15.19 11.97
CA ILE A 276 -0.07 15.66 10.76
C ILE A 276 0.93 16.26 9.78
N LYS A 277 1.83 17.13 10.26
CA LYS A 277 2.90 17.70 9.43
C LYS A 277 3.75 16.61 8.76
N ARG A 278 4.13 15.58 9.53
CA ARG A 278 4.85 14.40 9.02
C ARG A 278 4.05 13.72 7.92
N LYS A 279 2.76 13.39 8.16
CA LYS A 279 1.90 12.74 7.17
C LYS A 279 1.71 13.58 5.91
N SER A 280 1.53 14.90 6.04
CA SER A 280 1.45 15.80 4.90
C SER A 280 2.74 15.75 4.06
N ALA A 281 3.90 15.74 4.70
CA ALA A 281 5.17 15.59 3.99
C ALA A 281 5.31 14.23 3.30
N VAL A 282 4.84 13.12 3.92
CA VAL A 282 4.80 11.79 3.27
C VAL A 282 3.90 11.81 2.03
N ILE A 283 2.71 12.40 2.13
CA ILE A 283 1.78 12.46 1.00
C ILE A 283 2.37 13.30 -0.13
N ILE A 284 2.99 14.45 0.18
CA ILE A 284 3.69 15.27 -0.83
C ILE A 284 4.80 14.47 -1.49
N ASP A 285 5.65 13.78 -0.72
CA ASP A 285 6.74 12.97 -1.26
C ASP A 285 6.25 11.86 -2.19
N ASN A 286 5.22 11.12 -1.78
CA ASN A 286 4.70 9.99 -2.57
C ASN A 286 3.95 10.45 -3.83
N MET A 287 3.12 11.50 -3.70
CA MET A 287 2.35 12.03 -4.81
C MET A 287 3.25 12.72 -5.84
N CYS A 288 4.18 13.57 -5.42
CA CYS A 288 5.01 14.33 -6.35
C CYS A 288 6.05 13.46 -7.09
N LYS A 289 6.40 12.26 -6.61
CA LYS A 289 7.22 11.29 -7.36
C LYS A 289 6.56 10.82 -8.65
N LEU A 290 5.24 10.92 -8.75
CA LEU A 290 4.43 10.47 -9.89
C LEU A 290 4.13 11.61 -10.89
N VAL A 291 4.75 12.78 -10.72
CA VAL A 291 4.67 13.86 -11.69
C VAL A 291 5.81 13.68 -12.69
N GLU A 292 5.47 13.44 -13.96
CA GLU A 292 6.45 13.23 -15.02
C GLU A 292 6.98 14.54 -15.60
N ASP A 293 6.09 15.51 -15.76
CA ASP A 293 6.41 16.81 -16.37
C ASP A 293 6.63 17.88 -15.29
N PRO A 294 7.85 18.47 -15.19
CA PRO A 294 8.13 19.57 -14.27
C PRO A 294 7.17 20.77 -14.39
N HIS A 295 6.60 20.99 -15.58
CA HIS A 295 5.66 22.08 -15.82
C HIS A 295 4.34 21.92 -15.07
N ILE A 296 3.92 20.68 -14.79
CA ILE A 296 2.68 20.38 -14.06
C ILE A 296 2.77 20.85 -12.61
N ILE A 297 3.93 20.66 -11.96
CA ILE A 297 4.12 20.99 -10.55
C ILE A 297 4.58 22.44 -10.33
N ALA A 298 5.20 23.07 -11.33
CA ALA A 298 5.78 24.41 -11.23
C ALA A 298 4.86 25.47 -10.59
N PRO A 299 3.54 25.56 -10.92
CA PRO A 299 2.64 26.54 -10.30
C PRO A 299 2.42 26.34 -8.79
N PHE A 300 2.68 25.14 -8.28
CA PHE A 300 2.41 24.74 -6.91
C PHE A 300 3.65 24.82 -6.00
N LEU A 301 4.86 24.80 -6.58
CA LEU A 301 6.13 24.86 -5.85
C LEU A 301 6.28 26.08 -4.92
N PRO A 302 5.87 27.31 -5.31
CA PRO A 302 5.97 28.48 -4.43
C PRO A 302 5.18 28.35 -3.12
N LYS A 303 4.16 27.48 -3.07
CA LYS A 303 3.37 27.21 -1.85
C LYS A 303 3.99 26.09 -0.99
N LEU A 304 4.57 25.06 -1.62
CA LEU A 304 5.04 23.85 -0.94
C LEU A 304 6.48 23.96 -0.43
N ILE A 305 7.40 24.56 -1.19
CA ILE A 305 8.82 24.61 -0.81
C ILE A 305 9.01 25.40 0.49
N PRO A 306 8.50 26.65 0.62
CA PRO A 306 8.73 27.43 1.84
C PRO A 306 8.08 26.81 3.08
N THR A 307 6.94 26.14 2.91
CA THR A 307 6.25 25.48 4.02
C THR A 307 7.00 24.25 4.51
N LEU A 308 7.59 23.46 3.61
CA LEU A 308 8.45 22.32 3.99
C LEU A 308 9.78 22.76 4.62
N GLU A 309 10.39 23.84 4.13
CA GLU A 309 11.59 24.42 4.74
C GLU A 309 11.31 24.87 6.18
N ASN A 310 10.20 25.57 6.41
CA ASN A 310 9.78 25.97 7.75
C ASN A 310 9.59 24.75 8.68
N VAL A 311 8.93 23.69 8.20
CA VAL A 311 8.73 22.42 8.95
C VAL A 311 10.07 21.78 9.32
N LYS A 312 11.04 21.77 8.40
CA LYS A 312 12.38 21.24 8.61
C LYS A 312 13.15 22.00 9.70
N GLU A 313 13.02 23.33 9.75
CA GLU A 313 13.75 24.18 10.70
C GLU A 313 13.10 24.26 12.09
N THR A 314 11.76 24.25 12.15
CA THR A 314 11.02 24.50 13.42
C THR A 314 10.74 23.26 14.27
N ILE A 315 10.70 22.06 13.68
CA ILE A 315 10.28 20.84 14.39
C ILE A 315 11.46 20.17 15.10
N ALA A 316 11.30 19.86 16.39
CA ALA A 316 12.31 19.15 17.18
C ALA A 316 12.47 17.67 16.78
N ASP A 317 11.36 16.99 16.45
CA ASP A 317 11.32 15.57 16.10
C ASP A 317 12.22 15.26 14.87
N PRO A 318 13.28 14.43 15.03
CA PRO A 318 14.19 14.12 13.94
C PRO A 318 13.53 13.33 12.79
N GLU A 319 12.53 12.50 13.09
CA GLU A 319 11.83 11.69 12.08
C GLU A 319 11.03 12.61 11.14
N CYS A 320 10.21 13.51 11.70
CA CYS A 320 9.45 14.47 10.89
C CYS A 320 10.35 15.36 10.03
N ARG A 321 11.53 15.78 10.53
CA ARG A 321 12.51 16.54 9.74
C ARG A 321 13.11 15.71 8.61
N ALA A 322 13.41 14.44 8.84
CA ALA A 322 13.93 13.55 7.80
C ALA A 322 12.93 13.36 6.66
N VAL A 323 11.64 13.18 6.98
CA VAL A 323 10.55 13.07 5.99
C VAL A 323 10.37 14.39 5.23
N ALA A 324 10.36 15.53 5.92
CA ALA A 324 10.25 16.84 5.26
C ALA A 324 11.42 17.11 4.30
N ASN A 325 12.65 16.74 4.67
CA ASN A 325 13.82 16.81 3.80
C ASN A 325 13.68 15.92 2.55
N ARG A 326 13.15 14.70 2.72
CA ARG A 326 12.90 13.77 1.61
C ARG A 326 11.89 14.35 0.62
N ALA A 327 10.77 14.85 1.12
CA ALA A 327 9.73 15.49 0.32
C ALA A 327 10.29 16.71 -0.44
N LEU A 328 11.08 17.54 0.23
CA LEU A 328 11.72 18.70 -0.37
C LEU A 328 12.73 18.31 -1.48
N ALA A 329 13.54 17.27 -1.27
CA ALA A 329 14.43 16.75 -2.30
C ALA A 329 13.66 16.22 -3.51
N THR A 330 12.53 15.54 -3.30
CA THR A 330 11.63 15.11 -4.37
C THR A 330 11.09 16.30 -5.15
N LEU A 331 10.59 17.34 -4.49
CA LEU A 331 10.07 18.55 -5.16
C LEU A 331 11.14 19.26 -5.99
N ILE A 332 12.37 19.38 -5.47
CA ILE A 332 13.48 20.01 -6.21
C ILE A 332 13.81 19.20 -7.47
N ARG A 333 13.87 17.87 -7.35
CA ARG A 333 14.17 16.97 -8.47
C ARG A 333 13.07 17.00 -9.53
N VAL A 334 11.82 16.82 -9.11
CA VAL A 334 10.65 16.74 -10.00
C VAL A 334 10.35 18.09 -10.63
N GLY A 335 10.45 19.18 -9.86
CA GLY A 335 10.29 20.54 -10.36
C GLY A 335 11.47 21.08 -11.17
N ASN A 336 12.52 20.28 -11.37
CA ASN A 336 13.78 20.67 -12.02
C ASN A 336 14.28 22.05 -11.53
N VAL A 337 14.26 22.27 -10.21
CA VAL A 337 14.61 23.54 -9.58
C VAL A 337 16.13 23.64 -9.52
N LYS A 338 16.73 24.61 -10.22
CA LYS A 338 18.18 24.85 -10.24
C LYS A 338 18.51 26.13 -9.47
N ASP A 339 19.43 26.05 -8.51
CA ASP A 339 19.88 27.19 -7.69
C ASP A 339 18.74 27.98 -7.01
N GLY A 340 17.69 27.28 -6.57
CA GLY A 340 16.51 27.90 -5.95
C GLY A 340 15.58 28.63 -6.93
N LYS A 341 15.89 28.62 -8.24
CA LYS A 341 15.01 29.14 -9.29
C LYS A 341 14.17 28.00 -9.87
N ILE A 342 12.86 28.19 -9.80
CA ILE A 342 11.88 27.30 -10.43
C ILE A 342 12.04 27.43 -11.95
N SER A 343 12.09 26.30 -12.67
CA SER A 343 12.17 26.31 -14.13
C SER A 343 11.02 27.14 -14.72
N GLU A 344 11.32 27.99 -15.70
CA GLU A 344 10.30 28.81 -16.37
C GLU A 344 9.23 27.90 -17.00
N ILE A 345 7.95 28.26 -16.80
CA ILE A 345 6.84 27.57 -17.43
C ILE A 345 7.06 27.67 -18.95
N SER A 346 7.02 26.55 -19.67
CA SER A 346 7.07 26.54 -21.13
C SER A 346 6.05 27.53 -21.68
N ALA A 347 6.54 28.66 -22.20
CA ALA A 347 5.71 29.71 -22.77
C ALA A 347 4.95 29.25 -24.03
N LEU A 348 5.26 28.05 -24.56
CA LEU A 348 4.76 27.52 -25.82
C LEU A 348 3.25 27.27 -25.81
N GLY A 349 2.70 26.82 -24.67
CA GLY A 349 1.27 26.59 -24.48
C GLY A 349 0.47 27.87 -24.18
N GLU A 350 1.11 29.05 -24.12
CA GLU A 350 0.40 30.31 -23.90
C GLU A 350 -0.19 30.88 -25.19
N PRO A 351 -1.40 31.48 -25.14
CA PRO A 351 -2.01 32.10 -26.31
C PRO A 351 -1.12 33.17 -26.97
N LYS A 352 -0.31 33.88 -26.17
CA LYS A 352 0.62 34.91 -26.67
C LYS A 352 1.72 34.33 -27.55
N ALA A 353 2.36 33.23 -27.14
CA ALA A 353 3.41 32.59 -27.94
C ALA A 353 2.85 31.93 -29.21
N CYS A 354 1.65 31.35 -29.11
CA CYS A 354 0.92 30.83 -30.27
C CYS A 354 0.60 31.94 -31.28
N LEU A 355 0.19 33.11 -30.79
CA LEU A 355 -0.07 34.30 -31.60
C LEU A 355 1.20 34.80 -32.28
N GLU A 356 2.33 34.92 -31.59
CA GLU A 356 3.61 35.30 -32.19
C GLU A 356 4.05 34.31 -33.28
N THR A 357 3.87 33.02 -33.04
CA THR A 357 4.17 31.96 -34.00
C THR A 357 3.27 32.08 -35.23
N LEU A 358 1.97 32.29 -35.05
CA LEU A 358 1.01 32.49 -36.13
C LEU A 358 1.32 33.75 -36.95
N TYR A 359 1.65 34.87 -36.29
CA TYR A 359 2.11 36.09 -36.95
C TYR A 359 3.37 35.86 -37.77
N SER A 360 4.33 35.08 -37.27
CA SER A 360 5.56 34.78 -38.00
C SER A 360 5.32 34.02 -39.30
N ILE A 361 4.28 33.16 -39.33
CA ILE A 361 3.87 32.37 -40.49
C ILE A 361 3.12 33.26 -41.50
N LEU A 362 2.25 34.15 -41.01
CA LEU A 362 1.40 35.02 -41.81
C LEU A 362 2.10 36.27 -42.36
N LYS A 363 3.29 36.63 -41.86
CA LYS A 363 4.09 37.80 -42.30
C LYS A 363 4.37 37.90 -43.81
N LYS A 364 4.12 36.84 -44.59
CA LYS A 364 4.27 36.82 -46.06
C LYS A 364 2.97 37.09 -46.83
N GLN A 365 1.85 37.39 -46.17
CA GLN A 365 0.53 37.57 -46.80
C GLN A 365 -0.10 38.93 -46.44
N GLU A 366 -0.94 39.47 -47.34
CA GLU A 366 -1.72 40.69 -47.07
C GLU A 366 -2.85 40.39 -46.07
N LEU A 367 -2.75 40.95 -44.87
CA LEU A 367 -3.73 40.79 -43.78
C LEU A 367 -4.72 41.96 -43.74
N MET A 368 -6.01 41.69 -43.49
CA MET A 368 -7.03 42.73 -43.27
C MET A 368 -6.86 43.44 -41.91
N LYS A 369 -7.33 44.69 -41.79
CA LYS A 369 -7.35 45.45 -40.52
C LYS A 369 -8.22 44.79 -39.42
N THR A 370 -9.17 43.94 -39.79
CA THR A 370 -10.11 43.22 -38.90
C THR A 370 -9.59 41.85 -38.43
N SER A 371 -8.33 41.51 -38.73
CA SER A 371 -7.75 40.18 -38.48
C SER A 371 -7.42 39.89 -37.01
N ASP A 372 -7.24 40.91 -36.17
CA ASP A 372 -6.76 40.73 -34.78
C ASP A 372 -7.68 39.89 -33.89
N ILE A 373 -9.01 40.05 -34.01
CA ILE A 373 -9.97 39.29 -33.18
C ILE A 373 -9.92 37.80 -33.53
N TYR A 374 -9.85 37.47 -34.82
CA TYR A 374 -9.74 36.09 -35.28
C TYR A 374 -8.37 35.48 -34.97
N LEU A 375 -7.27 36.24 -35.11
CA LEU A 375 -5.92 35.77 -34.78
C LEU A 375 -5.79 35.45 -33.29
N ASN A 376 -6.35 36.30 -32.42
CA ASN A 376 -6.43 36.01 -30.98
C ASN A 376 -7.23 34.74 -30.72
N TYR A 377 -8.38 34.56 -31.37
CA TYR A 377 -9.22 33.37 -31.19
C TYR A 377 -8.52 32.08 -31.64
N ILE A 378 -7.88 32.10 -32.81
CA ILE A 378 -7.11 30.97 -33.36
C ILE A 378 -5.93 30.64 -32.43
N SER A 379 -5.26 31.66 -31.89
CA SER A 379 -4.15 31.44 -30.95
C SER A 379 -4.60 30.74 -29.66
N CYS A 380 -5.80 31.04 -29.16
CA CYS A 380 -6.40 30.36 -28.00
C CYS A 380 -6.74 28.89 -28.30
N ILE A 381 -7.28 28.60 -29.49
CA ILE A 381 -7.60 27.23 -29.92
C ILE A 381 -6.32 26.40 -30.06
N ALA A 382 -5.31 26.94 -30.76
CA ALA A 382 -4.03 26.25 -30.94
C ALA A 382 -3.31 26.04 -29.60
N SER A 383 -3.35 27.04 -28.73
CA SER A 383 -2.84 26.96 -27.37
C SER A 383 -3.52 25.86 -26.55
N GLN A 384 -4.83 25.61 -26.75
CA GLN A 384 -5.54 24.49 -26.11
C GLN A 384 -5.11 23.13 -26.69
N LEU A 385 -4.98 23.04 -28.02
CA LEU A 385 -4.53 21.82 -28.71
C LEU A 385 -3.10 21.41 -28.32
N ILE A 386 -2.22 22.39 -28.07
CA ILE A 386 -0.85 22.17 -27.59
C ILE A 386 -0.84 21.60 -26.17
N ASP A 387 -1.65 22.17 -25.26
CA ASP A 387 -1.75 21.68 -23.88
C ASP A 387 -2.28 20.24 -23.82
N GLU A 388 -3.18 19.87 -24.74
CA GLU A 388 -3.70 18.50 -24.90
C GLU A 388 -2.73 17.55 -25.62
N LYS A 389 -1.56 18.04 -26.04
CA LYS A 389 -0.58 17.31 -26.85
C LYS A 389 -1.18 16.69 -28.13
N ASN A 390 -2.22 17.32 -28.68
CA ASN A 390 -2.92 16.82 -29.85
C ASN A 390 -2.13 17.14 -31.14
N ASN A 391 -1.69 16.11 -31.86
CA ASN A 391 -0.96 16.21 -33.14
C ASN A 391 -1.79 15.73 -34.34
N GLU A 392 -3.08 15.47 -34.18
CA GLU A 392 -3.90 14.97 -35.27
C GLU A 392 -4.17 16.08 -36.30
N VAL A 393 -3.86 15.79 -37.56
CA VAL A 393 -4.07 16.72 -38.68
C VAL A 393 -5.55 17.13 -38.78
N VAL A 394 -6.44 16.17 -38.52
CA VAL A 394 -7.90 16.34 -38.62
C VAL A 394 -8.43 17.33 -37.59
N ASP A 395 -7.96 17.24 -36.35
CA ASP A 395 -8.40 18.11 -35.26
C ASP A 395 -7.93 19.56 -35.44
N TRP A 396 -6.68 19.74 -35.87
CA TRP A 396 -6.15 21.07 -36.19
C TRP A 396 -6.89 21.71 -37.36
N ASN A 397 -7.14 20.95 -38.44
CA ASN A 397 -7.87 21.47 -39.58
C ASN A 397 -9.33 21.79 -39.23
N SER A 398 -10.07 20.85 -38.63
CA SER A 398 -11.47 21.07 -38.28
C SER A 398 -11.68 22.25 -37.31
N SER A 399 -10.71 22.49 -36.42
CA SER A 399 -10.82 23.52 -35.38
C SER A 399 -10.29 24.90 -35.79
N ILE A 400 -9.32 25.00 -36.70
CA ILE A 400 -8.69 26.28 -37.05
C ILE A 400 -9.11 26.78 -38.44
N LEU A 401 -9.27 25.87 -39.40
CA LEU A 401 -9.58 26.19 -40.80
C LEU A 401 -10.85 27.04 -40.98
N PRO A 402 -11.97 26.80 -40.25
CA PRO A 402 -13.17 27.63 -40.38
C PRO A 402 -12.95 29.11 -40.05
N TYR A 403 -12.03 29.43 -39.12
CA TYR A 403 -11.75 30.81 -38.73
C TYR A 403 -10.69 31.46 -39.62
N LEU A 404 -9.70 30.67 -40.09
CA LEU A 404 -8.61 31.17 -40.91
C LEU A 404 -9.06 31.57 -42.33
N HIS A 405 -10.11 30.92 -42.87
CA HIS A 405 -10.73 31.31 -44.14
C HIS A 405 -11.30 32.73 -44.17
N HIS A 406 -11.66 33.29 -43.01
CA HIS A 406 -12.14 34.68 -42.92
C HIS A 406 -11.00 35.71 -42.96
N ILE A 407 -9.74 35.27 -42.88
CA ILE A 407 -8.56 36.13 -42.87
C ILE A 407 -7.81 36.06 -44.21
N VAL A 408 -7.70 34.85 -44.81
CA VAL A 408 -6.84 34.57 -45.96
C VAL A 408 -7.67 34.17 -47.19
N PHE A 409 -7.62 34.99 -48.25
CA PHE A 409 -8.46 34.82 -49.46
C PHE A 409 -7.81 34.06 -50.64
N LYS A 410 -6.48 33.85 -50.66
CA LYS A 410 -5.76 33.38 -51.87
C LYS A 410 -4.65 32.34 -51.66
N ALA A 411 -4.50 31.78 -50.46
CA ALA A 411 -3.48 30.77 -50.16
C ALA A 411 -4.12 29.45 -49.71
N ASP A 412 -3.41 28.33 -49.91
CA ASP A 412 -3.83 27.03 -49.39
C ASP A 412 -3.80 27.04 -47.85
N VAL A 413 -4.97 27.33 -47.26
CA VAL A 413 -5.19 27.46 -45.82
C VAL A 413 -4.80 26.18 -45.08
N SER A 414 -4.97 25.01 -45.71
CA SER A 414 -4.60 23.72 -45.11
C SER A 414 -3.09 23.60 -44.89
N SER A 415 -2.28 24.13 -45.82
CA SER A 415 -0.83 24.14 -45.73
C SER A 415 -0.32 25.05 -44.60
N ILE A 416 -1.03 26.14 -44.32
CA ILE A 416 -0.71 27.08 -43.23
C ILE A 416 -0.99 26.42 -41.88
N VAL A 417 -2.13 25.75 -41.74
CA VAL A 417 -2.49 25.02 -40.51
C VAL A 417 -1.52 23.87 -40.27
N ASP A 418 -1.13 23.11 -41.29
CA ASP A 418 -0.15 22.03 -41.17
C ASP A 418 1.26 22.56 -40.82
N HIS A 419 1.66 23.71 -41.38
CA HIS A 419 2.91 24.38 -41.02
C HIS A 419 2.89 24.88 -39.57
N PHE A 420 1.76 25.45 -39.13
CA PHE A 420 1.56 25.88 -37.75
C PHE A 420 1.58 24.71 -36.78
N ARG A 421 0.89 23.60 -37.10
CA ARG A 421 0.92 22.35 -36.33
C ARG A 421 2.34 21.81 -36.22
N LYS A 422 3.05 21.62 -37.34
CA LYS A 422 4.43 21.06 -37.33
C LYS A 422 5.38 21.88 -36.48
N ARG A 423 5.27 23.21 -36.53
CA ARG A 423 6.10 24.11 -35.72
C ARG A 423 5.74 24.02 -34.23
N ALA A 424 4.47 23.86 -33.90
CA ALA A 424 4.01 23.62 -32.53
C ALA A 424 4.42 22.23 -31.99
N VAL A 425 4.35 21.19 -32.83
CA VAL A 425 4.55 19.77 -32.48
C VAL A 425 6.02 19.36 -32.41
N SER A 426 6.92 20.04 -33.12
CA SER A 426 8.38 19.78 -33.07
C SER A 426 9.02 19.92 -31.68
N CYS A 427 8.21 20.27 -30.67
CA CYS A 427 8.59 20.46 -29.28
C CYS A 427 8.21 19.30 -28.34
N PHE A 428 7.59 18.20 -28.83
CA PHE A 428 7.29 17.03 -27.99
C PHE A 428 8.51 16.10 -27.88
N ASP A 429 8.96 15.83 -26.66
CA ASP A 429 10.03 14.88 -26.36
C ASP A 429 9.58 13.44 -26.68
N SER A 430 10.32 12.76 -27.56
CA SER A 430 10.08 11.38 -27.95
C SER A 430 10.81 10.41 -27.02
N SER A 431 10.11 9.82 -26.04
CA SER A 431 10.67 8.74 -25.23
C SER A 431 9.65 7.62 -25.00
N LEU A 432 9.50 6.71 -25.96
CA LEU A 432 8.88 5.40 -25.74
C LEU A 432 9.66 4.31 -26.49
N SER A 433 9.90 3.21 -25.77
CA SER A 433 10.89 2.14 -26.01
C SER A 433 10.37 0.96 -26.86
N ASP A 434 11.30 0.31 -27.55
CA ASP A 434 11.11 -0.81 -28.49
C ASP A 434 10.42 -2.05 -27.88
N VAL A 435 9.40 -2.58 -28.59
CA VAL A 435 8.76 -3.88 -28.29
C VAL A 435 9.53 -4.99 -29.02
N ILE A 436 9.97 -6.02 -28.29
CA ILE A 436 10.58 -7.22 -28.87
C ILE A 436 9.47 -8.09 -29.45
N GLU A 437 9.46 -8.30 -30.77
CA GLU A 437 8.52 -9.21 -31.45
C GLU A 437 8.81 -10.68 -31.09
N GLU A 438 7.83 -11.37 -30.50
CA GLU A 438 7.85 -12.83 -30.26
C GLU A 438 6.73 -13.53 -31.04
N GLU A 439 7.02 -14.71 -31.59
CA GLU A 439 6.07 -15.59 -32.28
C GLU A 439 5.00 -16.18 -31.32
N GLY A 440 3.72 -16.06 -31.70
CA GLY A 440 2.55 -16.64 -31.03
C GLY A 440 1.40 -15.64 -30.83
N ASP A 441 0.18 -16.15 -30.62
CA ASP A 441 -1.02 -15.34 -30.36
C ASP A 441 -0.91 -14.57 -29.03
N ASP A 442 -1.04 -13.25 -29.08
CA ASP A 442 -1.10 -12.38 -27.91
C ASP A 442 -2.45 -12.56 -27.19
N LEU A 443 -2.42 -12.90 -25.90
CA LEU A 443 -3.58 -12.87 -25.02
C LEU A 443 -3.83 -11.46 -24.50
N CYS A 444 -2.77 -10.76 -24.07
CA CYS A 444 -2.87 -9.37 -23.63
C CYS A 444 -1.60 -8.60 -23.96
N ASN A 445 -1.76 -7.31 -24.26
CA ASN A 445 -0.69 -6.33 -24.33
C ASN A 445 -1.20 -5.06 -23.65
N CYS A 446 -0.83 -4.88 -22.39
CA CYS A 446 -1.33 -3.79 -21.56
C CYS A 446 -0.18 -3.03 -20.92
N GLU A 447 -0.30 -1.70 -20.89
CA GLU A 447 0.56 -0.82 -20.10
C GLU A 447 -0.23 -0.32 -18.89
N PHE A 448 0.33 -0.50 -17.70
CA PHE A 448 -0.34 -0.11 -16.47
C PHE A 448 0.65 0.23 -15.36
N SER A 449 0.12 0.89 -14.32
CA SER A 449 0.80 1.09 -13.04
C SER A 449 0.04 0.31 -11.96
N LEU A 450 0.75 -0.18 -10.94
CA LEU A 450 0.15 -0.93 -9.83
C LEU A 450 0.69 -0.44 -8.50
N ALA A 451 -0.19 -0.25 -7.54
CA ALA A 451 0.20 0.00 -6.17
C ALA A 451 -0.74 -0.69 -5.18
N TYR A 452 -0.26 -0.87 -3.96
CA TYR A 452 -1.02 -1.45 -2.86
C TYR A 452 -0.80 -0.69 -1.55
N GLY A 453 -1.89 -0.35 -0.84
CA GLY A 453 -1.81 0.30 0.47
C GLY A 453 -1.39 1.76 0.35
N ALA A 454 -0.16 2.12 0.76
CA ALA A 454 0.50 3.42 0.45
C ALA A 454 1.81 3.30 -0.39
N LYS A 455 2.15 2.10 -0.89
CA LYS A 455 3.39 1.79 -1.62
C LYS A 455 3.15 1.52 -3.12
N ILE A 456 3.86 2.25 -3.99
CA ILE A 456 3.96 1.97 -5.43
C ILE A 456 4.72 0.67 -5.65
N LEU A 457 4.16 -0.24 -6.46
CA LEU A 457 4.73 -1.54 -6.78
C LEU A 457 5.28 -1.59 -8.21
N LEU A 458 4.49 -1.07 -9.16
CA LEU A 458 4.83 -0.95 -10.58
C LEU A 458 4.46 0.44 -11.11
N ASN A 459 5.32 0.99 -11.95
CA ASN A 459 5.13 2.27 -12.61
C ASN A 459 5.31 2.11 -14.13
N ARG A 460 4.21 2.33 -14.88
CA ARG A 460 4.14 2.35 -16.34
C ARG A 460 4.91 1.19 -16.97
N THR A 461 4.47 -0.01 -16.63
CA THR A 461 5.07 -1.26 -17.12
C THR A 461 4.18 -1.89 -18.18
N SER A 462 4.81 -2.51 -19.17
CA SER A 462 4.11 -3.34 -20.14
C SER A 462 4.05 -4.78 -19.64
N LEU A 463 2.91 -5.44 -19.88
CA LEU A 463 2.72 -6.87 -19.68
C LEU A 463 2.18 -7.48 -20.97
N ASN A 464 3.02 -8.27 -21.62
CA ASN A 464 2.65 -9.09 -22.76
C ASN A 464 2.62 -10.57 -22.36
N LEU A 465 1.45 -11.20 -22.54
CA LEU A 465 1.25 -12.63 -22.34
C LEU A 465 0.83 -13.29 -23.66
N LYS A 466 1.53 -14.35 -24.04
CA LYS A 466 1.20 -15.25 -25.16
C LYS A 466 0.41 -16.49 -24.70
N ARG A 467 -0.47 -17.00 -25.58
CA ARG A 467 -1.30 -18.19 -25.31
C ARG A 467 -0.47 -19.47 -25.16
N GLY A 468 -0.83 -20.31 -24.18
CA GLY A 468 -0.24 -21.63 -23.95
C GLY A 468 1.18 -21.62 -23.35
N ARG A 469 1.70 -20.45 -23.00
CA ARG A 469 3.03 -20.31 -22.37
C ARG A 469 2.95 -20.32 -20.85
N ARG A 470 4.06 -20.74 -20.22
CA ARG A 470 4.20 -20.78 -18.76
C ARG A 470 5.21 -19.76 -18.28
N TYR A 471 4.73 -18.78 -17.53
CA TYR A 471 5.49 -17.65 -17.02
C TYR A 471 5.80 -17.82 -15.54
N GLY A 472 7.04 -17.55 -15.15
CA GLY A 472 7.48 -17.47 -13.76
C GLY A 472 7.59 -16.02 -13.34
N LEU A 473 6.84 -15.59 -12.33
CA LEU A 473 6.89 -14.22 -11.83
C LEU A 473 7.90 -14.13 -10.67
N CYS A 474 9.05 -13.50 -10.94
CA CYS A 474 10.17 -13.40 -10.01
C CYS A 474 10.37 -11.95 -9.55
N GLY A 475 10.77 -11.78 -8.30
CA GLY A 475 10.99 -10.47 -7.71
C GLY A 475 11.23 -10.57 -6.21
N PRO A 476 11.84 -9.54 -5.60
CA PRO A 476 12.06 -9.51 -4.16
C PRO A 476 10.72 -9.51 -3.39
N ASN A 477 10.74 -9.87 -2.11
CA ASN A 477 9.52 -9.83 -1.31
C ASN A 477 9.03 -8.41 -1.04
N GLY A 478 7.70 -8.26 -1.09
CA GLY A 478 7.06 -6.95 -1.05
C GLY A 478 7.24 -6.12 -2.32
N SER A 479 7.68 -6.74 -3.44
CA SER A 479 7.68 -6.11 -4.78
C SER A 479 6.28 -6.00 -5.38
N GLY A 480 5.32 -6.83 -4.93
CA GLY A 480 3.95 -6.82 -5.43
C GLY A 480 3.48 -8.06 -6.19
N LYS A 481 4.22 -9.18 -6.19
CA LYS A 481 3.89 -10.42 -6.94
C LYS A 481 2.44 -10.89 -6.77
N SER A 482 2.03 -11.24 -5.54
CA SER A 482 0.65 -11.67 -5.24
C SER A 482 -0.38 -10.56 -5.49
N THR A 483 0.00 -9.30 -5.27
CA THR A 483 -0.86 -8.15 -5.58
C THR A 483 -1.15 -8.07 -7.07
N LEU A 484 -0.15 -8.28 -7.92
CA LEU A 484 -0.32 -8.31 -9.37
C LEU A 484 -1.24 -9.45 -9.80
N LEU A 485 -1.05 -10.66 -9.26
CA LEU A 485 -1.95 -11.79 -9.55
C LEU A 485 -3.40 -11.49 -9.15
N ARG A 486 -3.61 -10.92 -7.96
CA ARG A 486 -4.95 -10.50 -7.50
C ARG A 486 -5.53 -9.40 -8.38
N ALA A 487 -4.73 -8.43 -8.80
CA ALA A 487 -5.16 -7.36 -9.68
C ALA A 487 -5.60 -7.90 -11.06
N ILE A 488 -4.87 -8.89 -11.60
CA ILE A 488 -5.26 -9.58 -12.84
C ILE A 488 -6.57 -10.33 -12.64
N SER A 489 -6.70 -11.11 -11.56
CA SER A 489 -7.91 -11.89 -11.29
C SER A 489 -9.16 -11.03 -11.05
N ASN A 490 -9.00 -9.84 -10.46
CA ASN A 490 -10.09 -8.92 -10.17
C ASN A 490 -10.38 -7.94 -11.32
N GLY A 491 -9.65 -8.03 -12.45
CA GLY A 491 -9.81 -7.10 -13.57
C GLY A 491 -9.41 -5.65 -13.23
N GLN A 492 -8.48 -5.45 -12.28
CA GLN A 492 -7.98 -4.14 -11.84
C GLN A 492 -6.80 -3.64 -12.68
N VAL A 493 -6.25 -4.48 -13.56
CA VAL A 493 -5.17 -4.12 -14.47
C VAL A 493 -5.77 -3.42 -15.68
N GLU A 494 -5.33 -2.19 -15.92
CA GLU A 494 -5.78 -1.37 -17.04
C GLU A 494 -5.41 -2.01 -18.38
N GLY A 495 -6.35 -2.01 -19.33
CA GLY A 495 -6.15 -2.63 -20.65
C GLY A 495 -6.14 -4.16 -20.65
N PHE A 496 -6.38 -4.83 -19.52
CA PHE A 496 -6.48 -6.29 -19.48
C PHE A 496 -7.81 -6.76 -20.09
N PRO A 497 -7.82 -7.72 -21.04
CA PRO A 497 -9.05 -8.14 -21.72
C PRO A 497 -10.08 -8.81 -20.79
N VAL A 498 -11.32 -8.32 -20.81
CA VAL A 498 -12.43 -8.82 -19.98
C VAL A 498 -12.95 -10.19 -20.46
N GLU A 499 -12.69 -10.54 -21.72
CA GLU A 499 -13.12 -11.81 -22.32
C GLU A 499 -12.33 -13.03 -21.81
N LEU A 500 -11.13 -12.81 -21.26
CA LEU A 500 -10.25 -13.88 -20.80
C LEU A 500 -10.68 -14.39 -19.44
N LYS A 501 -10.88 -15.70 -19.33
CA LYS A 501 -11.17 -16.34 -18.05
C LYS A 501 -9.88 -16.58 -17.28
N THR A 502 -9.65 -15.77 -16.26
CA THR A 502 -8.55 -15.92 -15.29
C THR A 502 -9.08 -16.58 -14.03
N VAL A 503 -8.31 -17.53 -13.47
CA VAL A 503 -8.63 -18.12 -12.16
C VAL A 503 -7.41 -18.04 -11.26
N TYR A 504 -7.63 -17.47 -10.09
CA TYR A 504 -6.65 -17.38 -9.03
C TYR A 504 -6.81 -18.54 -8.06
N VAL A 505 -5.77 -19.37 -8.00
CA VAL A 505 -5.73 -20.56 -7.13
C VAL A 505 -5.06 -20.18 -5.82
N GLU A 506 -5.86 -19.81 -4.82
CA GLU A 506 -5.37 -19.57 -3.45
C GLU A 506 -5.45 -20.85 -2.59
N HIS A 507 -4.62 -20.92 -1.55
CA HIS A 507 -4.62 -22.00 -0.55
C HIS A 507 -5.80 -21.92 0.44
N ASP A 508 -6.52 -20.79 0.44
CA ASP A 508 -7.61 -20.50 1.36
C ASP A 508 -8.94 -20.93 0.73
N ILE A 509 -9.26 -22.22 0.79
CA ILE A 509 -10.67 -22.63 0.74
C ILE A 509 -11.26 -22.17 2.08
N ASP A 510 -12.10 -21.14 2.04
CA ASP A 510 -12.69 -20.53 3.24
C ASP A 510 -13.29 -21.60 4.19
N ASN A 511 -12.94 -21.51 5.48
CA ASN A 511 -13.47 -22.42 6.51
C ASN A 511 -15.00 -22.32 6.69
N THR A 512 -15.66 -21.35 6.06
CA THR A 512 -17.12 -21.18 6.06
C THR A 512 -17.86 -22.35 5.43
N GLU A 513 -17.21 -23.12 4.53
CA GLU A 513 -17.81 -24.31 3.89
C GLU A 513 -17.23 -25.64 4.41
N SER A 514 -16.62 -25.63 5.59
CA SER A 514 -15.85 -26.75 6.16
C SER A 514 -16.57 -28.10 6.24
N MET A 515 -17.91 -28.13 6.20
CA MET A 515 -18.73 -29.34 6.29
C MET A 515 -19.25 -29.84 4.93
N THR A 516 -19.03 -29.11 3.84
CA THR A 516 -19.46 -29.49 2.49
C THR A 516 -18.61 -30.63 1.95
N SER A 517 -19.23 -31.58 1.24
CA SER A 517 -18.50 -32.66 0.58
C SER A 517 -17.66 -32.15 -0.59
N VAL A 518 -16.59 -32.87 -0.94
CA VAL A 518 -15.71 -32.51 -2.07
C VAL A 518 -16.49 -32.42 -3.39
N LEU A 519 -17.42 -33.34 -3.61
CA LEU A 519 -18.27 -33.33 -4.81
C LEU A 519 -19.24 -32.15 -4.80
N ASP A 520 -19.94 -31.92 -3.69
CA ASP A 520 -20.92 -30.85 -3.59
C ASP A 520 -20.25 -29.47 -3.77
N PHE A 521 -19.02 -29.30 -3.26
CA PHE A 521 -18.21 -28.08 -3.40
C PHE A 521 -17.90 -27.71 -4.85
N ILE A 522 -17.66 -28.69 -5.74
CA ILE A 522 -17.44 -28.40 -7.16
C ILE A 522 -18.78 -28.13 -7.86
N THR A 523 -19.81 -28.89 -7.52
CA THR A 523 -21.12 -28.78 -8.19
C THR A 523 -21.93 -27.55 -7.76
N SER A 524 -21.61 -26.95 -6.62
CA SER A 524 -22.24 -25.71 -6.14
C SER A 524 -21.70 -24.45 -6.82
N ASP A 525 -20.56 -24.54 -7.49
CA ASP A 525 -19.91 -23.39 -8.15
C ASP A 525 -20.62 -23.05 -9.47
N PRO A 526 -21.25 -21.86 -9.59
CA PRO A 526 -21.98 -21.46 -10.79
C PRO A 526 -21.09 -21.23 -12.02
N LEU A 527 -19.76 -21.09 -11.84
CA LEU A 527 -18.79 -20.91 -12.93
C LEU A 527 -18.34 -22.23 -13.56
N VAL A 528 -18.61 -23.36 -12.89
CA VAL A 528 -18.24 -24.70 -13.37
C VAL A 528 -19.24 -25.11 -14.46
N ALA A 529 -18.74 -25.28 -15.68
CA ALA A 529 -19.55 -25.61 -16.87
C ALA A 529 -19.91 -27.10 -16.93
N VAL A 530 -20.49 -27.63 -15.84
CA VAL A 530 -20.84 -29.04 -15.71
C VAL A 530 -22.35 -29.17 -15.64
N ASN A 531 -22.95 -29.70 -16.72
CA ASN A 531 -24.40 -29.95 -16.78
C ASN A 531 -24.81 -31.22 -16.01
N ASP A 532 -23.87 -32.11 -15.67
CA ASP A 532 -24.14 -33.38 -15.02
C ASP A 532 -23.08 -33.75 -13.96
N LYS A 533 -23.51 -34.18 -12.76
CA LYS A 533 -22.61 -34.51 -11.63
C LYS A 533 -21.55 -35.56 -12.01
N GLN A 534 -21.82 -36.37 -13.03
CA GLN A 534 -20.90 -37.42 -13.50
C GLN A 534 -19.62 -36.87 -14.13
N ASP A 535 -19.64 -35.73 -14.81
CA ASP A 535 -18.43 -35.17 -15.43
C ASP A 535 -17.44 -34.66 -14.37
N ALA A 536 -17.96 -34.09 -13.27
CA ALA A 536 -17.16 -33.69 -12.12
C ALA A 536 -16.50 -34.90 -11.45
N ILE A 537 -17.26 -36.00 -11.27
CA ILE A 537 -16.75 -37.26 -10.70
C ILE A 537 -15.65 -37.84 -11.60
N ASN A 538 -15.90 -37.95 -12.91
CA ASN A 538 -14.92 -38.49 -13.86
C ASN A 538 -13.62 -37.67 -13.89
N SER A 539 -13.72 -36.34 -13.82
CA SER A 539 -12.57 -35.45 -13.75
C SER A 539 -11.77 -35.65 -12.44
N LEU A 540 -12.46 -35.71 -11.30
CA LEU A 540 -11.81 -35.95 -10.00
C LEU A 540 -11.10 -37.31 -9.95
N LEU A 541 -11.77 -38.39 -10.40
CA LEU A 541 -11.18 -39.73 -10.45
C LEU A 541 -9.94 -39.77 -11.36
N ARG A 542 -9.97 -39.08 -12.51
CA ARG A 542 -8.83 -38.96 -13.43
C ARG A 542 -7.62 -38.29 -12.77
N HIS A 543 -7.83 -37.39 -11.82
CA HIS A 543 -6.79 -36.71 -11.06
C HIS A 543 -6.47 -37.36 -9.70
N SER A 544 -6.76 -38.67 -9.60
CA SER A 544 -6.39 -39.54 -8.47
C SER A 544 -7.19 -39.35 -7.17
N PHE A 545 -8.36 -38.70 -7.20
CA PHE A 545 -9.29 -38.76 -6.08
C PHE A 545 -9.94 -40.15 -6.00
N THR A 546 -10.19 -40.67 -4.80
CA THR A 546 -10.92 -41.94 -4.60
C THR A 546 -12.40 -41.68 -4.33
N GLU A 547 -13.26 -42.68 -4.53
CA GLU A 547 -14.70 -42.55 -4.25
C GLU A 547 -14.99 -42.13 -2.80
N ASP A 548 -14.23 -42.67 -1.84
CA ASP A 548 -14.31 -42.26 -0.43
C ASP A 548 -14.01 -40.77 -0.23
N MET A 549 -13.05 -40.22 -0.99
CA MET A 549 -12.69 -38.79 -0.90
C MET A 549 -13.74 -37.87 -1.52
N LEU A 550 -14.60 -38.35 -2.41
CA LEU A 550 -15.66 -37.54 -3.02
C LEU A 550 -16.75 -37.16 -2.00
N SER A 551 -17.00 -38.07 -1.06
CA SER A 551 -18.04 -37.93 -0.01
C SER A 551 -17.53 -37.31 1.28
N MET A 552 -16.22 -37.18 1.45
CA MET A 552 -15.62 -36.61 2.65
C MET A 552 -15.77 -35.08 2.68
N PRO A 553 -15.81 -34.45 3.87
CA PRO A 553 -15.85 -33.01 3.97
C PRO A 553 -14.49 -32.40 3.55
N ILE A 554 -14.54 -31.23 2.91
CA ILE A 554 -13.34 -30.50 2.43
C ILE A 554 -12.34 -30.16 3.55
N SER A 555 -12.80 -30.03 4.80
CA SER A 555 -11.96 -29.78 5.96
C SER A 555 -10.99 -30.93 6.26
N ASN A 556 -11.35 -32.16 5.89
CA ASN A 556 -10.54 -33.36 6.12
C ASN A 556 -9.50 -33.60 5.02
N LEU A 557 -9.55 -32.86 3.91
CA LEU A 557 -8.52 -32.93 2.88
C LEU A 557 -7.21 -32.31 3.38
N SER A 558 -6.09 -32.98 3.09
CA SER A 558 -4.78 -32.37 3.31
C SER A 558 -4.57 -31.18 2.37
N GLY A 559 -3.66 -30.26 2.72
CA GLY A 559 -3.36 -29.07 1.89
C GLY A 559 -3.07 -29.43 0.43
N GLY A 560 -2.35 -30.53 0.18
CA GLY A 560 -2.09 -30.98 -1.19
C GLY A 560 -3.29 -31.53 -1.94
N TRP A 561 -4.25 -32.14 -1.25
CA TRP A 561 -5.53 -32.51 -1.87
C TRP A 561 -6.41 -31.30 -2.14
N LYS A 562 -6.37 -30.28 -1.28
CA LYS A 562 -7.07 -29.00 -1.51
C LYS A 562 -6.53 -28.27 -2.74
N MET A 563 -5.20 -28.23 -2.91
CA MET A 563 -4.57 -27.67 -4.11
C MET A 563 -4.98 -28.44 -5.38
N LYS A 564 -4.94 -29.78 -5.34
CA LYS A 564 -5.43 -30.62 -6.45
C LYS A 564 -6.89 -30.34 -6.77
N LEU A 565 -7.75 -30.20 -5.76
CA LEU A 565 -9.16 -29.91 -5.92
C LEU A 565 -9.38 -28.56 -6.61
N ALA A 566 -8.64 -27.52 -6.19
CA ALA A 566 -8.73 -26.19 -6.78
C ALA A 566 -8.26 -26.17 -8.25
N LEU A 567 -7.22 -26.93 -8.58
CA LEU A 567 -6.74 -27.08 -9.97
C LEU A 567 -7.75 -27.82 -10.85
N VAL A 568 -8.37 -28.89 -10.34
CA VAL A 568 -9.44 -29.61 -11.07
C VAL A 568 -10.66 -28.70 -11.27
N ARG A 569 -11.03 -27.89 -10.26
CA ARG A 569 -12.09 -26.89 -10.38
C ARG A 569 -11.79 -25.88 -11.50
N ALA A 570 -10.58 -25.33 -11.51
CA ALA A 570 -10.15 -24.37 -12.55
C ALA A 570 -10.21 -24.98 -13.96
N MET A 571 -9.88 -26.28 -14.12
CA MET A 571 -10.02 -26.96 -15.41
C MET A 571 -11.47 -27.06 -15.88
N LEU A 572 -12.39 -27.39 -14.97
CA LEU A 572 -13.82 -27.52 -15.29
C LEU A 572 -14.46 -26.17 -15.67
N GLN A 573 -13.88 -25.05 -15.22
CA GLN A 573 -14.29 -23.70 -15.60
C GLN A 573 -13.80 -23.26 -17.00
N LYS A 574 -12.97 -24.08 -17.68
CA LYS A 574 -12.36 -23.80 -19.01
C LYS A 574 -11.62 -22.47 -19.04
N VAL A 575 -10.60 -22.35 -18.19
CA VAL A 575 -9.79 -21.14 -18.02
C VAL A 575 -8.76 -20.94 -19.14
N ASP A 576 -8.51 -19.68 -19.49
CA ASP A 576 -7.46 -19.30 -20.44
C ASP A 576 -6.12 -19.03 -19.75
N ILE A 577 -6.18 -18.48 -18.52
CA ILE A 577 -5.01 -18.13 -17.71
C ILE A 577 -5.17 -18.68 -16.28
N LEU A 578 -4.22 -19.52 -15.87
CA LEU A 578 -4.06 -20.02 -14.51
C LEU A 578 -3.08 -19.13 -13.73
N LEU A 579 -3.54 -18.56 -12.62
CA LEU A 579 -2.72 -17.76 -11.73
C LEU A 579 -2.43 -18.59 -10.46
N LEU A 580 -1.16 -18.94 -10.27
CA LEU A 580 -0.70 -19.81 -9.19
C LEU A 580 0.24 -19.03 -8.26
N ASP A 581 -0.16 -18.86 -6.99
CA ASP A 581 0.67 -18.21 -5.97
C ASP A 581 1.18 -19.26 -4.97
N GLU A 582 2.49 -19.48 -4.98
CA GLU A 582 3.20 -20.49 -4.18
C GLU A 582 2.52 -21.88 -4.18
N PRO A 583 2.31 -22.51 -5.36
CA PRO A 583 1.50 -23.72 -5.46
C PRO A 583 2.18 -24.95 -4.86
N THR A 584 3.48 -24.89 -4.58
CA THR A 584 4.25 -25.95 -3.92
C THR A 584 4.11 -25.94 -2.39
N ASN A 585 3.52 -24.90 -1.80
CA ASN A 585 3.30 -24.82 -0.36
C ASN A 585 2.41 -25.96 0.14
N HIS A 586 2.75 -26.52 1.30
CA HIS A 586 2.03 -27.63 1.94
C HIS A 586 1.95 -28.93 1.10
N LEU A 587 2.69 -29.02 -0.01
CA LEU A 587 2.83 -30.23 -0.82
C LEU A 587 4.03 -31.06 -0.37
N ASP A 588 3.88 -32.38 -0.38
CA ASP A 588 5.02 -33.28 -0.30
C ASP A 588 5.68 -33.43 -1.68
N VAL A 589 6.89 -34.00 -1.71
CA VAL A 589 7.69 -34.18 -2.93
C VAL A 589 6.92 -34.94 -4.03
N LYS A 590 6.04 -35.88 -3.65
CA LYS A 590 5.22 -36.64 -4.60
C LYS A 590 4.14 -35.78 -5.25
N ASN A 591 3.46 -34.94 -4.48
CA ASN A 591 2.43 -34.04 -5.02
C ASN A 591 3.04 -32.88 -5.83
N VAL A 592 4.25 -32.42 -5.49
CA VAL A 592 4.99 -31.45 -6.31
C VAL A 592 5.29 -32.05 -7.70
N ALA A 593 5.83 -33.26 -7.76
CA ALA A 593 6.10 -33.93 -9.04
C ALA A 593 4.83 -34.17 -9.87
N TRP A 594 3.69 -34.46 -9.22
CA TRP A 594 2.40 -34.53 -9.90
C TRP A 594 1.99 -33.18 -10.50
N LEU A 595 2.17 -32.08 -9.75
CA LEU A 595 1.83 -30.73 -10.18
C LEU A 595 2.68 -30.29 -11.38
N GLU A 596 3.99 -30.60 -11.38
CA GLU A 596 4.87 -30.34 -12.51
C GLU A 596 4.35 -31.01 -13.78
N ASN A 597 4.08 -32.32 -13.70
CA ASN A 597 3.55 -33.09 -14.82
C ASN A 597 2.19 -32.56 -15.30
N PHE A 598 1.33 -32.15 -14.36
CA PHE A 598 0.03 -31.56 -14.67
C PHE A 598 0.21 -30.27 -15.48
N LEU A 599 1.03 -29.32 -15.03
CA LEU A 599 1.22 -28.04 -15.72
C LEU A 599 1.92 -28.20 -17.07
N ILE A 600 2.85 -29.15 -17.20
CA ILE A 600 3.52 -29.47 -18.47
C ILE A 600 2.52 -30.08 -19.47
N SER A 601 1.57 -30.90 -19.01
CA SER A 601 0.57 -31.53 -19.87
C SER A 601 -0.43 -30.56 -20.50
N GLN A 602 -0.59 -29.36 -19.94
CA GLN A 602 -1.56 -28.36 -20.40
C GLN A 602 -0.91 -27.37 -21.37
N SER A 603 -0.96 -27.67 -22.68
CA SER A 603 -0.35 -26.81 -23.72
C SER A 603 -1.23 -25.66 -24.20
N GLN A 604 -2.52 -25.69 -23.90
CA GLN A 604 -3.50 -24.69 -24.37
C GLN A 604 -3.78 -23.57 -23.34
N ILE A 605 -3.42 -23.82 -22.08
CA ILE A 605 -3.67 -22.92 -20.96
C ILE A 605 -2.38 -22.17 -20.64
N THR A 606 -2.48 -20.85 -20.49
CA THR A 606 -1.35 -20.02 -20.06
C THR A 606 -1.27 -20.05 -18.54
N SER A 607 -0.08 -20.13 -17.95
CA SER A 607 0.07 -20.05 -16.49
C SER A 607 1.03 -18.96 -16.08
N ILE A 608 0.68 -18.22 -15.02
CA ILE A 608 1.57 -17.30 -14.32
C ILE A 608 1.80 -17.88 -12.92
N ILE A 609 3.07 -18.18 -12.63
CA ILE A 609 3.48 -18.94 -11.47
C ILE A 609 4.39 -18.09 -10.61
N VAL A 610 3.99 -17.83 -9.38
CA VAL A 610 4.89 -17.36 -8.32
C VAL A 610 5.28 -18.57 -7.49
N SER A 611 6.58 -18.83 -7.36
CA SER A 611 7.08 -19.91 -6.51
C SER A 611 8.45 -19.57 -5.96
N HIS A 612 8.69 -19.93 -4.71
CA HIS A 612 10.01 -19.91 -4.09
C HIS A 612 10.81 -21.18 -4.34
N ASP A 613 10.25 -22.21 -4.99
CA ASP A 613 10.99 -23.43 -5.34
C ASP A 613 11.69 -23.25 -6.70
N SER A 614 13.02 -23.10 -6.68
CA SER A 614 13.82 -22.94 -7.89
C SER A 614 13.80 -24.20 -8.77
N GLY A 615 13.73 -25.39 -8.18
CA GLY A 615 13.67 -26.64 -8.93
C GLY A 615 12.36 -26.75 -9.70
N PHE A 616 11.25 -26.42 -9.04
CA PHE A 616 9.93 -26.38 -9.65
C PHE A 616 9.86 -25.36 -10.81
N LEU A 617 10.37 -24.14 -10.61
CA LEU A 617 10.41 -23.12 -11.66
C LEU A 617 11.29 -23.55 -12.84
N ASP A 618 12.41 -24.22 -12.58
CA ASP A 618 13.32 -24.67 -13.65
C ASP A 618 12.70 -25.79 -14.51
N ASN A 619 11.86 -26.64 -13.91
CA ASN A 619 11.16 -27.73 -14.58
C ASN A 619 9.93 -27.28 -15.38
N VAL A 620 9.19 -26.29 -14.87
CA VAL A 620 7.85 -25.93 -15.42
C VAL A 620 7.91 -24.70 -16.33
N VAL A 621 8.65 -23.65 -15.95
CA VAL A 621 8.55 -22.32 -16.58
C VAL A 621 9.37 -22.21 -17.86
N GLN A 622 8.83 -21.48 -18.83
CA GLN A 622 9.48 -21.21 -20.12
C GLN A 622 9.98 -19.76 -20.26
N SER A 623 9.43 -18.83 -19.49
CA SER A 623 9.84 -17.42 -19.50
C SER A 623 9.65 -16.81 -18.12
N ILE A 624 10.57 -15.94 -17.71
CA ILE A 624 10.53 -15.26 -16.42
C ILE A 624 10.14 -13.80 -16.60
N ILE A 625 9.15 -13.35 -15.83
CA ILE A 625 8.80 -11.94 -15.67
C ILE A 625 9.44 -11.48 -14.37
N HIS A 626 10.46 -10.63 -14.47
CA HIS A 626 11.24 -10.15 -13.32
C HIS A 626 10.86 -8.71 -12.97
N TYR A 627 10.64 -8.46 -11.68
CA TYR A 627 10.48 -7.12 -11.12
C TYR A 627 11.83 -6.41 -11.03
N GLU A 628 11.99 -5.29 -11.73
CA GLU A 628 13.20 -4.48 -11.72
C GLU A 628 12.84 -2.99 -11.71
N HIS A 629 13.25 -2.25 -10.66
CA HIS A 629 13.04 -0.80 -10.55
C HIS A 629 11.60 -0.33 -10.84
N PHE A 630 10.60 -0.98 -10.22
CA PHE A 630 9.16 -0.72 -10.44
C PHE A 630 8.66 -1.03 -11.86
N LYS A 631 9.42 -1.79 -12.67
CA LYS A 631 8.98 -2.29 -13.98
C LYS A 631 9.03 -3.81 -14.03
N LEU A 632 8.25 -4.39 -14.93
CA LEU A 632 8.30 -5.80 -15.30
C LEU A 632 9.18 -5.94 -16.54
N LYS A 633 10.24 -6.73 -16.44
CA LYS A 633 11.04 -7.15 -17.60
C LYS A 633 10.86 -8.63 -17.85
N LYS A 634 10.63 -8.99 -19.10
CA LYS A 634 10.46 -10.39 -19.52
C LYS A 634 11.79 -10.95 -20.03
N TYR A 635 12.11 -12.17 -19.61
CA TYR A 635 13.30 -12.92 -19.98
C TYR A 635 12.87 -14.30 -20.50
N VAL A 636 13.38 -14.70 -21.66
CA VAL A 636 13.03 -16.01 -22.26
C VAL A 636 13.97 -17.09 -21.73
N GLY A 637 13.40 -18.17 -21.19
CA GLY A 637 14.14 -19.27 -20.58
C GLY A 637 13.60 -19.67 -19.20
N ASN A 638 14.12 -20.79 -18.70
CA ASN A 638 13.87 -21.28 -17.35
C ASN A 638 14.73 -20.53 -16.31
N MET A 639 14.57 -20.87 -15.03
CA MET A 639 15.25 -20.19 -13.91
C MET A 639 16.78 -20.20 -14.07
N SER A 640 17.36 -21.33 -14.46
CA SER A 640 18.81 -21.46 -14.65
C SER A 640 19.34 -20.54 -15.75
N LYS A 641 18.62 -20.43 -16.88
CA LYS A 641 18.97 -19.49 -17.96
C LYS A 641 18.82 -18.03 -17.53
N PHE A 642 17.76 -17.69 -16.80
CA PHE A 642 17.54 -16.35 -16.28
C PHE A 642 18.69 -15.90 -15.36
N VAL A 643 19.12 -16.74 -14.42
CA VAL A 643 20.23 -16.43 -13.49
C VAL A 643 21.56 -16.23 -14.23
N SER A 644 21.75 -16.91 -15.36
CA SER A 644 22.93 -16.69 -16.22
C SER A 644 22.91 -15.32 -16.91
N MET A 645 21.73 -14.81 -17.26
CA MET A 645 21.53 -13.51 -17.92
C MET A 645 21.52 -12.34 -16.93
N VAL A 646 21.00 -12.56 -15.71
CA VAL A 646 20.91 -11.55 -14.65
C VAL A 646 21.69 -12.05 -13.42
N PRO A 647 23.01 -11.75 -13.32
CA PRO A 647 23.84 -12.25 -12.22
C PRO A 647 23.41 -11.76 -10.83
N SER A 648 22.75 -10.61 -10.74
CA SER A 648 22.17 -10.09 -9.49
C SER A 648 21.01 -10.96 -8.96
N ALA A 649 20.43 -11.82 -9.81
CA ALA A 649 19.34 -12.72 -9.47
C ALA A 649 19.84 -14.07 -8.88
N ARG A 650 21.16 -14.23 -8.64
CA ARG A 650 21.72 -15.47 -8.05
C ARG A 650 21.21 -15.79 -6.66
N SER A 651 20.74 -14.79 -5.91
CA SER A 651 20.09 -15.00 -4.60
C SER A 651 18.85 -15.91 -4.69
N TYR A 652 18.18 -15.99 -5.84
CA TYR A 652 17.06 -16.91 -6.04
C TYR A 652 17.49 -18.39 -6.08
N GLN A 653 18.74 -18.71 -6.43
CA GLN A 653 19.26 -20.09 -6.44
C GLN A 653 19.92 -20.47 -5.12
N ASP A 654 20.73 -19.59 -4.54
CA ASP A 654 21.50 -19.89 -3.33
C ASP A 654 21.02 -19.10 -2.11
N ILE A 655 20.41 -19.80 -1.16
CA ILE A 655 19.95 -19.29 0.15
C ILE A 655 21.10 -18.60 0.93
N SER A 656 22.36 -18.96 0.65
CA SER A 656 23.54 -18.45 1.36
C SER A 656 23.99 -17.05 0.92
N GLN A 657 23.53 -16.54 -0.22
CA GLN A 657 23.95 -15.24 -0.79
C GLN A 657 22.96 -14.09 -0.53
N SER A 658 22.01 -14.26 0.40
CA SER A 658 21.02 -13.23 0.75
C SER A 658 21.67 -11.98 1.35
N GLU A 659 21.31 -10.79 0.85
CA GLU A 659 21.76 -9.49 1.41
C GLU A 659 21.13 -9.16 2.76
N LEU A 660 19.95 -9.73 3.05
CA LEU A 660 19.24 -9.55 4.32
C LEU A 660 19.87 -10.42 5.42
N GLU A 661 20.10 -9.84 6.59
CA GLU A 661 20.52 -10.56 7.79
C GLU A 661 19.46 -10.44 8.89
N PHE A 662 19.02 -11.57 9.43
CA PHE A 662 18.24 -11.58 10.66
C PHE A 662 19.16 -11.79 11.86
N THR A 663 18.78 -11.21 12.99
CA THR A 663 19.49 -11.42 14.25
C THR A 663 18.50 -11.71 15.36
N PHE A 664 18.57 -12.92 15.91
CA PHE A 664 17.84 -13.25 17.14
C PHE A 664 18.55 -12.66 18.35
N PRO A 665 17.80 -12.19 19.37
CA PRO A 665 18.41 -11.76 20.61
C PRO A 665 19.04 -12.94 21.35
N GLU A 666 20.09 -12.68 22.10
CA GLU A 666 20.75 -13.71 22.90
C GLU A 666 19.83 -14.26 23.99
N PRO A 667 19.89 -15.58 24.26
CA PRO A 667 19.08 -16.19 25.30
C PRO A 667 19.49 -15.66 26.68
N GLY A 668 18.50 -15.51 27.56
CA GLY A 668 18.79 -15.09 28.94
C GLY A 668 19.63 -16.11 29.72
N TYR A 669 20.20 -15.66 30.84
CA TYR A 669 20.99 -16.52 31.71
C TYR A 669 20.13 -17.62 32.38
N LEU A 670 20.56 -18.88 32.26
CA LEU A 670 19.97 -20.03 32.95
C LEU A 670 20.84 -20.48 34.12
N GLU A 671 20.33 -20.28 35.34
CA GLU A 671 21.03 -20.69 36.55
C GLU A 671 21.25 -22.22 36.60
N GLY A 672 22.47 -22.65 36.92
CA GLY A 672 22.82 -24.07 37.01
C GLY A 672 23.18 -24.73 35.66
N VAL A 673 23.01 -24.04 34.54
CA VAL A 673 23.44 -24.51 33.21
C VAL A 673 24.84 -23.99 32.91
N LYS A 674 25.87 -24.81 33.15
CA LYS A 674 27.28 -24.42 32.94
C LYS A 674 27.77 -24.65 31.51
N THR A 675 27.11 -25.54 30.77
CA THR A 675 27.50 -26.00 29.43
C THR A 675 26.26 -26.02 28.54
N LYS A 676 26.38 -25.60 27.27
CA LYS A 676 25.26 -25.54 26.32
C LYS A 676 24.59 -26.89 26.04
N GLN A 677 25.36 -27.98 26.15
CA GLN A 677 24.90 -29.37 25.95
C GLN A 677 24.07 -29.94 27.10
N ARG A 678 23.96 -29.23 28.23
CA ARG A 678 23.13 -29.72 29.35
C ARG A 678 21.66 -29.66 28.93
N ALA A 679 20.94 -30.77 29.08
CA ALA A 679 19.51 -30.81 28.82
C ALA A 679 18.75 -29.83 29.73
N ILE A 680 17.95 -28.96 29.11
CA ILE A 680 17.09 -27.96 29.76
C ILE A 680 15.62 -28.33 29.67
N CYS A 681 15.26 -29.24 28.76
CA CYS A 681 13.95 -29.88 28.67
C CYS A 681 14.12 -31.38 28.38
N ARG A 682 13.32 -32.23 29.02
CA ARG A 682 13.33 -33.70 28.88
C ARG A 682 11.91 -34.24 28.90
N MET A 683 11.61 -35.15 28.00
CA MET A 683 10.36 -35.89 27.92
C MET A 683 10.67 -37.38 27.97
N ARG A 684 9.93 -38.14 28.78
CA ARG A 684 10.09 -39.59 28.92
C ARG A 684 8.76 -40.31 28.80
N ASP A 685 8.74 -41.33 27.95
CA ASP A 685 7.64 -42.29 27.77
C ASP A 685 6.28 -41.61 27.56
N ILE A 686 6.27 -40.58 26.72
CA ILE A 686 5.11 -39.72 26.49
C ILE A 686 4.07 -40.40 25.60
N GLU A 687 2.81 -40.32 26.02
CA GLU A 687 1.63 -40.73 25.26
C GLU A 687 0.57 -39.62 25.29
N PHE A 688 -0.03 -39.33 24.13
CA PHE A 688 -1.10 -38.35 24.01
C PHE A 688 -2.14 -38.73 22.95
N GLN A 689 -3.41 -38.60 23.35
CA GLN A 689 -4.60 -38.84 22.54
C GLN A 689 -5.59 -37.67 22.67
N TYR A 690 -5.99 -37.07 21.54
CA TYR A 690 -7.09 -36.10 21.51
C TYR A 690 -8.44 -36.76 21.88
N GLU A 691 -9.28 -36.03 22.60
CA GLU A 691 -10.62 -36.48 22.98
C GLU A 691 -11.46 -36.83 21.74
N GLY A 692 -12.17 -37.96 21.79
CA GLY A 692 -13.00 -38.45 20.68
C GLY A 692 -12.24 -39.17 19.55
N THR A 693 -10.91 -39.19 19.55
CA THR A 693 -10.15 -39.96 18.54
C THR A 693 -10.02 -41.44 18.93
N SER A 694 -10.02 -42.34 17.94
CA SER A 694 -9.98 -43.80 18.19
C SER A 694 -8.62 -44.34 18.61
N ALA A 695 -7.55 -43.55 18.47
CA ALA A 695 -6.21 -43.96 18.84
C ALA A 695 -5.28 -42.77 19.16
N PRO A 696 -4.26 -42.96 20.01
CA PRO A 696 -3.29 -41.91 20.35
C PRO A 696 -2.50 -41.42 19.13
N GLN A 697 -2.20 -40.12 19.11
CA GLN A 697 -1.44 -39.49 18.02
C GLN A 697 0.07 -39.64 18.21
N ILE A 698 0.54 -39.71 19.46
CA ILE A 698 1.94 -40.01 19.80
C ILE A 698 1.99 -41.04 20.93
N ILE A 699 2.89 -42.01 20.80
CA ILE A 699 3.06 -43.14 21.73
C ILE A 699 4.55 -43.35 21.98
N ASP A 700 4.92 -43.54 23.25
CA ASP A 700 6.25 -44.00 23.67
C ASP A 700 7.36 -43.06 23.15
N VAL A 701 7.15 -41.76 23.32
CA VAL A 701 8.08 -40.73 22.86
C VAL A 701 8.96 -40.26 24.02
N SER A 702 10.27 -40.45 23.86
CA SER A 702 11.30 -39.94 24.76
C SER A 702 12.24 -39.01 24.00
N LEU A 703 12.58 -37.84 24.55
CA LEU A 703 13.47 -36.85 23.91
C LEU A 703 14.10 -35.87 24.91
N GLN A 704 15.15 -35.15 24.48
CA GLN A 704 15.81 -34.10 25.27
C GLN A 704 16.19 -32.91 24.39
N VAL A 705 16.12 -31.71 24.96
CA VAL A 705 16.52 -30.45 24.28
C VAL A 705 17.49 -29.67 25.18
N SER A 706 18.51 -29.06 24.57
CA SER A 706 19.58 -28.28 25.20
C SER A 706 19.76 -26.93 24.49
N LEU A 707 20.63 -26.05 25.01
CA LEU A 707 20.95 -24.77 24.34
C LEU A 707 21.75 -24.96 23.04
N SER A 708 22.46 -26.08 22.87
CA SER A 708 23.16 -26.41 21.62
C SER A 708 22.33 -27.23 20.65
N SER A 709 21.09 -27.57 20.98
CA SER A 709 20.27 -28.45 20.14
C SER A 709 19.97 -27.78 18.78
N ARG A 710 20.09 -28.57 17.71
CA ARG A 710 19.78 -28.20 16.32
C ARG A 710 19.01 -29.34 15.68
N ILE A 711 17.71 -29.35 15.93
CA ILE A 711 16.83 -30.50 15.66
C ILE A 711 15.92 -30.19 14.47
N ALA A 712 15.85 -31.11 13.51
CA ALA A 712 14.84 -31.13 12.45
C ALA A 712 13.80 -32.22 12.72
N VAL A 713 12.52 -31.86 12.78
CA VAL A 713 11.40 -32.80 12.90
C VAL A 713 10.84 -33.07 11.52
N ILE A 714 11.01 -34.31 11.04
CA ILE A 714 10.58 -34.75 9.71
C ILE A 714 9.57 -35.90 9.80
N GLY A 715 8.72 -36.03 8.79
CA GLY A 715 7.70 -37.07 8.71
C GLY A 715 6.53 -36.66 7.81
N PRO A 716 5.68 -37.61 7.39
CA PRO A 716 4.53 -37.32 6.55
C PRO A 716 3.48 -36.45 7.27
N ASN A 717 2.64 -35.76 6.51
CA ASN A 717 1.55 -34.95 7.05
C ASN A 717 0.58 -35.84 7.86
N GLY A 718 0.14 -35.36 9.02
CA GLY A 718 -0.74 -36.11 9.92
C GLY A 718 -0.04 -37.17 10.80
N ALA A 719 1.28 -37.31 10.74
CA ALA A 719 2.02 -38.29 11.56
C ALA A 719 2.08 -37.98 13.08
N GLY A 720 1.67 -36.78 13.50
CA GLY A 720 1.75 -36.33 14.90
C GLY A 720 2.86 -35.31 15.21
N LYS A 721 3.52 -34.73 14.19
CA LYS A 721 4.62 -33.75 14.34
C LYS A 721 4.21 -32.52 15.18
N SER A 722 3.12 -31.84 14.80
CA SER A 722 2.64 -30.67 15.54
C SER A 722 2.17 -31.06 16.95
N THR A 723 1.52 -32.22 17.11
CA THR A 723 1.12 -32.74 18.43
C THR A 723 2.33 -32.92 19.36
N LEU A 724 3.41 -33.53 18.86
CA LEU A 724 4.66 -33.70 19.60
C LEU A 724 5.20 -32.36 20.12
N ILE A 725 5.19 -31.34 19.26
CA ILE A 725 5.73 -30.03 19.57
C ILE A 725 4.81 -29.24 20.50
N LYS A 726 3.49 -29.36 20.37
CA LYS A 726 2.54 -28.80 21.32
C LYS A 726 2.71 -29.38 22.73
N VAL A 727 3.01 -30.67 22.85
CA VAL A 727 3.35 -31.28 24.14
C VAL A 727 4.69 -30.76 24.67
N LEU A 728 5.71 -30.63 23.82
CA LEU A 728 7.02 -30.04 24.20
C LEU A 728 6.89 -28.58 24.69
N CYS A 729 6.05 -27.78 24.03
CA CYS A 729 5.78 -26.39 24.37
C CYS A 729 4.86 -26.23 25.58
N GLY A 730 4.24 -27.31 26.07
CA GLY A 730 3.29 -27.31 27.18
C GLY A 730 1.89 -26.81 26.83
N GLU A 731 1.52 -26.75 25.55
CA GLU A 731 0.14 -26.46 25.13
C GLU A 731 -0.79 -27.63 25.41
N LEU A 732 -0.28 -28.85 25.24
CA LEU A 732 -1.02 -30.10 25.49
C LEU A 732 -0.38 -30.84 26.67
N ILE A 733 -1.23 -31.38 27.55
CA ILE A 733 -0.80 -32.20 28.68
C ILE A 733 -0.80 -33.66 28.22
N PRO A 734 0.32 -34.40 28.36
CA PRO A 734 0.36 -35.81 28.02
C PRO A 734 -0.48 -36.63 29.02
N GLN A 735 -1.12 -37.70 28.54
CA GLN A 735 -1.90 -38.61 29.39
C GLN A 735 -1.01 -39.57 30.18
N LYS A 736 0.17 -39.89 29.62
CA LYS A 736 1.18 -40.76 30.23
C LYS A 736 2.57 -40.20 29.97
N GLY A 737 3.48 -40.45 30.90
CA GLY A 737 4.89 -40.06 30.82
C GLY A 737 5.22 -38.78 31.60
N GLU A 738 6.50 -38.42 31.63
CA GLU A 738 7.02 -37.30 32.43
C GLU A 738 7.64 -36.22 31.55
N VAL A 739 7.22 -34.96 31.74
CA VAL A 739 7.81 -33.77 31.11
C VAL A 739 8.53 -32.95 32.18
N TRP A 740 9.83 -32.74 32.00
CA TRP A 740 10.66 -31.91 32.87
C TRP A 740 11.26 -30.74 32.09
N CYS A 741 11.07 -29.53 32.60
CA CYS A 741 11.65 -28.30 32.05
C CYS A 741 12.41 -27.52 33.14
N HIS A 742 13.46 -26.82 32.74
CA HIS A 742 14.14 -25.89 33.63
C HIS A 742 13.19 -24.73 34.04
N PRO A 743 13.16 -24.31 35.32
CA PRO A 743 12.17 -23.33 35.80
C PRO A 743 12.15 -21.99 35.07
N ASN A 744 13.32 -21.46 34.71
CA ASN A 744 13.45 -20.18 33.99
C ASN A 744 13.47 -20.37 32.45
N LEU A 745 13.13 -21.56 31.94
CA LEU A 745 13.13 -21.84 30.51
C LEU A 745 12.05 -21.01 29.80
N ARG A 746 12.42 -20.43 28.67
CA ARG A 746 11.50 -19.70 27.78
C ARG A 746 11.59 -20.31 26.41
N ILE A 747 10.46 -20.78 25.91
CA ILE A 747 10.32 -21.40 24.59
C ILE A 747 9.50 -20.43 23.74
N ALA A 748 10.10 -19.91 22.67
CA ALA A 748 9.38 -19.18 21.64
C ALA A 748 8.85 -20.20 20.63
N TYR A 749 7.53 -20.31 20.55
CA TYR A 749 6.87 -21.19 19.59
C TYR A 749 6.20 -20.34 18.50
N VAL A 750 6.65 -20.53 17.27
CA VAL A 750 6.10 -19.88 16.09
C VAL A 750 5.24 -20.91 15.38
N ALA A 751 3.96 -20.92 15.76
CA ALA A 751 2.98 -21.86 15.24
C ALA A 751 2.48 -21.46 13.86
N GLN A 752 2.02 -22.44 13.09
CA GLN A 752 1.26 -22.20 11.85
C GLN A 752 -0.02 -21.37 12.10
N ALA A 753 -0.68 -21.53 13.25
CA ALA A 753 -1.91 -20.80 13.59
C ALA A 753 -1.68 -19.33 14.00
N ALA A 754 -0.43 -18.92 14.29
CA ALA A 754 -0.11 -17.55 14.70
C ALA A 754 -0.53 -16.52 13.64
N PHE A 755 -0.58 -16.93 12.36
CA PHE A 755 -1.07 -16.11 11.25
C PHE A 755 -2.57 -15.83 11.31
N THR A 756 -3.37 -16.81 11.73
CA THR A 756 -4.82 -16.64 11.93
C THR A 756 -5.10 -15.70 13.11
N HIS A 757 -4.33 -15.82 14.19
CA HIS A 757 -4.44 -14.91 15.34
C HIS A 757 -4.09 -13.46 14.97
N LEU A 758 -3.07 -13.26 14.13
CA LEU A 758 -2.72 -11.94 13.63
C LEU A 758 -3.85 -11.28 12.82
N GLY A 759 -4.69 -12.09 12.15
CA GLY A 759 -5.92 -11.63 11.45
C GLY A 759 -6.94 -10.95 12.39
N SER A 760 -6.96 -11.31 13.67
CA SER A 760 -7.83 -10.66 14.67
C SER A 760 -7.31 -9.27 15.11
N HIS A 761 -6.14 -8.85 14.64
CA HIS A 761 -5.47 -7.61 15.03
C HIS A 761 -5.09 -6.70 13.85
N GLU A 762 -5.77 -6.86 12.71
CA GLU A 762 -5.52 -6.09 11.47
C GLU A 762 -5.52 -4.56 11.64
N ASN A 763 -6.32 -4.04 12.57
CA ASN A 763 -6.44 -2.60 12.79
C ASN A 763 -5.32 -1.99 13.65
N LYS A 764 -4.52 -2.81 14.33
CA LYS A 764 -3.38 -2.34 15.15
C LYS A 764 -2.14 -2.14 14.28
N THR A 765 -1.20 -1.33 14.75
CA THR A 765 0.16 -1.30 14.18
C THR A 765 1.01 -2.45 14.73
N PRO A 766 2.10 -2.86 14.04
CA PRO A 766 3.04 -3.84 14.57
C PRO A 766 3.56 -3.52 15.98
N SER A 767 3.86 -2.24 16.24
CA SER A 767 4.27 -1.80 17.59
C SER A 767 3.16 -2.01 18.63
N GLU A 768 1.91 -1.68 18.31
CA GLU A 768 0.78 -1.87 19.20
C GLU A 768 0.48 -3.36 19.44
N TYR A 769 0.70 -4.22 18.44
CA TYR A 769 0.53 -5.66 18.58
C TYR A 769 1.55 -6.26 19.55
N ILE A 770 2.84 -5.89 19.45
CA ILE A 770 3.86 -6.34 20.42
C ILE A 770 3.55 -5.82 21.83
N GLN A 771 3.14 -4.55 21.96
CA GLN A 771 2.71 -3.99 23.25
C GLN A 771 1.50 -4.70 23.83
N TRP A 772 0.52 -5.07 23.00
CA TRP A 772 -0.66 -5.82 23.40
C TRP A 772 -0.28 -7.23 23.87
N ARG A 773 0.53 -7.95 23.07
CA ARG A 773 0.96 -9.33 23.35
C ARG A 773 1.69 -9.44 24.68
N TYR A 774 2.50 -8.44 25.04
CA TYR A 774 3.32 -8.41 26.24
C TYR A 774 2.83 -7.47 27.35
N ARG A 775 1.59 -6.98 27.27
CA ARG A 775 1.03 -6.01 28.23
C ARG A 775 1.10 -6.49 29.68
N THR A 776 0.94 -7.78 29.91
CA THR A 776 1.00 -8.42 31.24
C THR A 776 2.43 -8.69 31.71
N GLY A 777 3.44 -8.41 30.89
CA GLY A 777 4.83 -8.81 31.10
C GLY A 777 5.13 -10.25 30.66
N GLU A 778 4.10 -11.02 30.32
CA GLU A 778 4.21 -12.36 29.76
C GLU A 778 3.68 -12.39 28.32
N ASP A 779 4.02 -13.45 27.58
CA ASP A 779 3.47 -13.66 26.26
C ASP A 779 2.00 -14.12 26.36
N SER A 780 1.06 -13.21 26.04
CA SER A 780 -0.38 -13.47 26.12
C SER A 780 -0.83 -14.65 25.24
N GLU A 781 -0.12 -14.94 24.15
CA GLU A 781 -0.41 -16.12 23.32
C GLU A 781 -0.06 -17.44 24.02
N THR A 782 0.75 -17.40 25.09
CA THR A 782 1.14 -18.58 25.87
C THR A 782 0.39 -18.71 27.20
N ILE A 783 -0.44 -17.73 27.55
CA ILE A 783 -1.20 -17.72 28.81
C ILE A 783 -2.29 -18.82 28.80
N ASP A 784 -2.85 -19.14 27.63
CA ASP A 784 -3.90 -20.16 27.46
C ASP A 784 -3.38 -21.61 27.41
N LYS A 785 -2.10 -21.84 27.71
CA LYS A 785 -1.54 -23.20 27.73
C LYS A 785 -2.28 -24.07 28.75
N ALA A 786 -2.80 -25.22 28.32
CA ALA A 786 -3.53 -26.15 29.19
C ALA A 786 -2.72 -26.54 30.45
N SER A 787 -1.39 -26.59 30.34
CA SER A 787 -0.49 -26.85 31.48
C SER A 787 -0.56 -25.81 32.61
N ARG A 788 -1.05 -24.60 32.35
CA ARG A 788 -1.17 -23.51 33.34
C ARG A 788 -2.56 -23.44 33.98
N GLN A 789 -3.61 -23.86 33.28
CA GLN A 789 -4.96 -23.87 33.81
C GLN A 789 -5.07 -24.89 34.95
N ILE A 790 -5.53 -24.47 36.12
CA ILE A 790 -5.78 -25.35 37.26
C ILE A 790 -6.94 -26.28 36.90
N THR A 791 -6.72 -27.60 36.98
CA THR A 791 -7.77 -28.61 36.75
C THR A 791 -8.41 -29.02 38.08
N GLU A 792 -9.60 -29.60 38.04
CA GLU A 792 -10.30 -30.12 39.25
C GLU A 792 -9.44 -31.13 40.04
N VAL A 793 -8.59 -31.90 39.34
CA VAL A 793 -7.63 -32.83 39.97
C VAL A 793 -6.53 -32.08 40.72
N ASP A 794 -6.06 -30.96 40.17
CA ASP A 794 -5.05 -30.13 40.83
C ASP A 794 -5.63 -29.43 42.07
N GLU A 795 -6.90 -29.00 42.03
CA GLU A 795 -7.58 -28.41 43.19
C GLU A 795 -7.61 -29.37 44.38
N ILE A 796 -7.88 -30.65 44.12
CA ILE A 796 -7.85 -31.71 45.14
C ILE A 796 -6.43 -31.92 45.68
N LEU A 797 -5.41 -31.87 44.81
CA LEU A 797 -4.00 -32.03 45.21
C LEU A 797 -3.46 -30.81 45.97
N MET A 798 -3.92 -29.60 45.65
CA MET A 798 -3.55 -28.35 46.33
C MET A 798 -4.06 -28.33 47.77
N ASP A 799 -5.13 -29.06 48.06
CA ASP A 799 -5.71 -29.21 49.40
C ASP A 799 -4.85 -30.06 50.38
N LYS A 800 -3.64 -30.43 49.97
CA LYS A 800 -2.64 -31.14 50.80
C LYS A 800 -2.33 -30.38 52.09
N ILE A 801 -2.43 -31.09 53.21
CA ILE A 801 -2.10 -30.56 54.54
C ILE A 801 -0.60 -30.70 54.82
N PHE A 802 0.06 -29.59 55.10
CA PHE A 802 1.46 -29.50 55.50
C PHE A 802 1.57 -29.42 57.03
N LYS A 803 2.48 -30.18 57.63
CA LYS A 803 2.79 -30.09 59.07
C LYS A 803 4.00 -29.19 59.27
N ILE A 804 3.79 -27.97 59.75
CA ILE A 804 4.85 -26.97 59.93
C ILE A 804 4.83 -26.54 61.39
N ASN A 805 5.96 -26.72 62.08
CA ASN A 805 6.10 -26.41 63.52
C ASN A 805 5.01 -27.06 64.39
N GLY A 806 4.59 -28.28 64.03
CA GLY A 806 3.59 -29.05 64.79
C GLY A 806 2.12 -28.70 64.51
N THR A 807 1.82 -27.67 63.70
CA THR A 807 0.45 -27.35 63.28
C THR A 807 0.17 -27.79 61.84
N SER A 808 -1.09 -28.19 61.61
CA SER A 808 -1.60 -28.55 60.29
C SER A 808 -2.00 -27.29 59.52
N ARG A 809 -1.36 -27.08 58.37
CA ARG A 809 -1.50 -25.87 57.55
C ARG A 809 -1.81 -26.24 56.09
N LYS A 810 -2.68 -25.48 55.43
CA LYS A 810 -2.86 -25.50 53.97
C LYS A 810 -2.19 -24.27 53.37
N ILE A 811 -1.66 -24.37 52.16
CA ILE A 811 -1.08 -23.21 51.48
C ILE A 811 -2.22 -22.40 50.89
N LYS A 812 -2.21 -21.08 51.12
CA LYS A 812 -3.14 -20.17 50.47
C LYS A 812 -2.56 -19.60 49.19
N GLU A 813 -1.37 -19.03 49.31
CA GLU A 813 -0.69 -18.33 48.23
C GLU A 813 0.81 -18.48 48.42
N ILE A 814 1.52 -18.66 47.31
CA ILE A 814 2.98 -18.64 47.27
C ILE A 814 3.39 -17.23 46.80
N LEU A 815 4.31 -16.59 47.51
CA LEU A 815 4.58 -15.15 47.36
C LEU A 815 5.87 -14.87 46.58
N SER A 816 6.95 -15.55 46.97
CA SER A 816 8.30 -15.27 46.48
C SER A 816 9.16 -16.53 46.44
N ARG A 817 10.33 -16.43 45.80
CA ARG A 817 11.32 -17.51 45.68
C ARG A 817 12.68 -17.02 46.13
N ARG A 818 13.44 -17.90 46.80
CA ARG A 818 14.86 -17.68 47.09
C ARG A 818 15.70 -18.91 46.77
N LYS A 819 17.00 -18.71 46.60
CA LYS A 819 17.95 -19.79 46.39
C LYS A 819 18.20 -20.56 47.70
N PHE A 820 18.11 -21.89 47.62
CA PHE A 820 18.42 -22.79 48.72
C PHE A 820 19.30 -23.95 48.22
N LYS A 821 20.61 -23.86 48.52
CA LYS A 821 21.61 -24.83 48.02
C LYS A 821 21.59 -24.94 46.48
N ASN A 822 21.31 -26.12 45.94
CA ASN A 822 21.20 -26.41 44.50
C ASN A 822 19.73 -26.37 44.00
N THR A 823 18.79 -25.91 44.82
CA THR A 823 17.36 -25.82 44.51
C THR A 823 16.79 -24.48 44.99
N TYR A 824 15.48 -24.33 44.96
CA TYR A 824 14.76 -23.15 45.41
C TYR A 824 13.89 -23.46 46.63
N GLU A 825 13.73 -22.45 47.49
CA GLU A 825 12.69 -22.39 48.51
C GLU A 825 11.68 -21.32 48.11
N TYR A 826 10.41 -21.57 48.46
CA TYR A 826 9.31 -20.67 48.17
C TYR A 826 8.68 -20.19 49.47
N GLU A 827 8.37 -18.90 49.52
CA GLU A 827 7.67 -18.29 50.64
C GLU A 827 6.18 -18.57 50.47
N CYS A 828 5.60 -19.30 51.41
CA CYS A 828 4.18 -19.66 51.39
C CYS A 828 3.44 -18.98 52.53
N SER A 829 2.25 -18.46 52.22
CA SER A 829 1.24 -18.07 53.20
C SER A 829 0.31 -19.24 53.49
N PHE A 830 -0.21 -19.31 54.71
CA PHE A 830 -0.91 -20.49 55.20
C PHE A 830 -2.32 -20.21 55.73
N LEU A 831 -3.15 -21.24 55.65
CA LEU A 831 -4.38 -21.40 56.40
C LEU A 831 -4.13 -22.39 57.54
N LEU A 832 -4.43 -22.00 58.77
CA LEU A 832 -4.35 -22.86 59.95
C LEU A 832 -5.61 -23.72 60.05
N GLY A 833 -5.45 -25.04 60.12
CA GLY A 833 -6.58 -25.95 60.33
C GLY A 833 -6.89 -26.10 61.82
N GLU A 834 -8.09 -25.68 62.22
CA GLU A 834 -8.64 -25.90 63.56
C GLU A 834 -9.74 -26.97 63.51
N ASN A 835 -9.80 -27.83 64.55
CA ASN A 835 -10.81 -28.89 64.68
C ASN A 835 -10.88 -29.84 63.47
N ILE A 836 -9.74 -30.16 62.86
CA ILE A 836 -9.63 -31.03 61.68
C ILE A 836 -10.32 -32.37 61.96
N GLY A 837 -11.29 -32.75 61.13
CA GLY A 837 -12.09 -33.97 61.27
C GLY A 837 -13.32 -33.87 62.19
N GLN A 838 -13.64 -32.69 62.74
CA GLN A 838 -14.87 -32.43 63.50
C GLN A 838 -15.88 -31.62 62.69
N LYS A 839 -17.16 -31.60 63.10
CA LYS A 839 -18.22 -30.82 62.42
C LYS A 839 -17.93 -29.32 62.30
N ASN A 840 -17.05 -28.78 63.14
CA ASN A 840 -16.63 -27.38 63.15
C ASN A 840 -15.20 -27.21 62.60
N GLU A 841 -14.79 -28.02 61.63
CA GLU A 841 -13.51 -27.85 60.93
C GLU A 841 -13.49 -26.50 60.22
N ARG A 842 -12.45 -25.69 60.47
CA ARG A 842 -12.27 -24.40 59.84
C ARG A 842 -10.81 -24.13 59.53
N TRP A 843 -10.59 -23.46 58.40
CA TRP A 843 -9.27 -23.07 57.90
C TRP A 843 -9.14 -21.55 57.98
N ILE A 844 -8.35 -21.05 58.93
CA ILE A 844 -8.23 -19.62 59.23
C ILE A 844 -6.97 -19.06 58.60
N LEU A 845 -7.06 -17.88 57.97
CA LEU A 845 -5.91 -17.17 57.42
C LEU A 845 -4.91 -16.79 58.51
N MET A 846 -3.66 -17.23 58.35
CA MET A 846 -2.56 -16.82 59.20
C MET A 846 -2.01 -15.44 58.79
N ASN A 847 -1.35 -14.76 59.73
CA ASN A 847 -0.73 -13.46 59.47
C ASN A 847 0.56 -13.63 58.65
N SER A 848 1.02 -12.57 57.98
CA SER A 848 2.25 -12.59 57.17
C SER A 848 3.51 -12.94 57.98
N THR A 849 3.48 -12.79 59.31
CA THR A 849 4.56 -13.21 60.22
C THR A 849 4.74 -14.74 60.28
N ASP A 850 3.69 -15.50 59.96
CA ASP A 850 3.68 -16.96 60.01
C ASP A 850 4.05 -17.61 58.66
N ASN A 851 4.39 -16.80 57.66
CA ASN A 851 4.93 -17.26 56.39
C ASN A 851 6.18 -18.10 56.63
N ALA A 852 6.33 -19.17 55.86
CA ALA A 852 7.45 -20.09 55.97
C ALA A 852 7.99 -20.43 54.59
N TRP A 853 9.29 -20.74 54.56
CA TRP A 853 10.00 -21.14 53.36
C TRP A 853 9.95 -22.65 53.22
N LEU A 854 9.35 -23.13 52.13
CA LEU A 854 9.24 -24.56 51.83
C LEU A 854 10.12 -24.94 50.62
N PRO A 855 10.85 -26.07 50.68
CA PRO A 855 11.66 -26.52 49.55
C PRO A 855 10.79 -26.90 48.33
N ARG A 856 11.30 -26.63 47.12
CA ARG A 856 10.64 -26.98 45.84
C ARG A 856 10.11 -28.42 45.81
N GLY A 857 10.89 -29.37 46.33
CA GLY A 857 10.56 -30.80 46.27
C GLY A 857 9.26 -31.16 47.00
N GLU A 858 8.94 -30.47 48.10
CA GLU A 858 7.73 -30.73 48.89
C GLU A 858 6.46 -30.15 48.23
N LEU A 859 6.64 -29.07 47.47
CA LEU A 859 5.59 -28.33 46.78
C LEU A 859 5.31 -28.86 45.37
N LEU A 860 6.30 -29.49 44.71
CA LEU A 860 6.18 -29.93 43.31
C LEU A 860 5.03 -30.92 43.07
N GLN A 861 4.67 -31.72 44.09
CA GLN A 861 3.62 -32.73 43.97
C GLN A 861 2.20 -32.15 44.08
N SER A 862 2.03 -30.98 44.70
CA SER A 862 0.70 -30.42 44.98
C SER A 862 0.47 -29.02 44.39
N HIS A 863 1.51 -28.21 44.24
CA HIS A 863 1.41 -26.79 43.83
C HIS A 863 2.30 -26.49 42.61
N SER A 864 2.54 -27.47 41.74
CA SER A 864 3.45 -27.36 40.58
C SER A 864 3.16 -26.16 39.67
N LYS A 865 1.88 -25.86 39.43
CA LYS A 865 1.43 -24.74 38.58
C LYS A 865 1.73 -23.38 39.19
N LEU A 866 1.39 -23.19 40.47
CA LEU A 866 1.67 -21.95 41.23
C LEU A 866 3.18 -21.70 41.38
N LEU A 867 3.99 -22.76 41.53
CA LEU A 867 5.45 -22.63 41.52
C LEU A 867 5.97 -22.10 40.18
N ALA A 868 5.42 -22.58 39.06
CA ALA A 868 5.82 -22.15 37.72
C ALA A 868 5.51 -20.68 37.46
N GLU A 869 4.38 -20.17 37.96
CA GLU A 869 4.03 -18.74 37.88
C GLU A 869 5.04 -17.86 38.62
N ILE A 870 5.47 -18.28 39.81
CA ILE A 870 6.42 -17.50 40.62
C ILE A 870 7.82 -17.59 40.07
N ASP A 871 8.22 -18.77 39.57
CA ASP A 871 9.48 -18.93 38.88
C ASP A 871 9.59 -17.97 37.70
N LEU A 872 8.50 -17.83 36.93
CA LEU A 872 8.42 -16.91 35.81
C LEU A 872 8.44 -15.44 36.25
N LYS A 873 7.66 -15.08 37.28
CA LYS A 873 7.62 -13.73 37.86
C LYS A 873 8.99 -13.28 38.38
N GLU A 874 9.71 -14.17 39.06
CA GLU A 874 11.07 -13.90 39.53
C GLU A 874 12.10 -13.90 38.39
N ALA A 875 11.93 -14.72 37.36
CA ALA A 875 12.75 -14.65 36.15
C ALA A 875 12.60 -13.30 35.44
N LEU A 876 11.38 -12.73 35.40
CA LEU A 876 11.11 -11.40 34.85
C LEU A 876 11.74 -10.29 35.70
N LYS A 877 11.66 -10.37 37.04
CA LYS A 877 12.26 -9.39 37.96
C LYS A 877 13.79 -9.36 37.95
N SER A 878 14.44 -10.48 37.66
CA SER A 878 15.92 -10.62 37.70
C SER A 878 16.71 -9.86 36.64
N GLY A 879 16.10 -8.92 35.91
CA GLY A 879 16.79 -8.02 34.96
C GLY A 879 16.70 -8.42 33.48
N ASN A 880 15.85 -9.41 33.14
CA ASN A 880 15.61 -9.81 31.75
C ASN A 880 14.35 -9.15 31.13
N PHE A 881 13.75 -8.17 31.83
CA PHE A 881 12.57 -7.48 31.34
C PHE A 881 12.95 -6.43 30.31
N ARG A 882 12.50 -6.63 29.07
CA ARG A 882 12.66 -5.67 27.98
C ARG A 882 11.52 -4.66 28.00
N PRO A 883 11.78 -3.34 28.15
CA PRO A 883 10.73 -2.36 28.27
C PRO A 883 9.96 -2.18 26.95
N LEU A 884 8.64 -2.01 27.03
CA LEU A 884 7.74 -1.88 25.87
C LEU A 884 7.74 -0.46 25.29
N ILE A 885 8.92 0.06 24.96
CA ILE A 885 9.13 1.40 24.40
C ILE A 885 9.19 1.31 22.87
N ARG A 886 8.55 2.26 22.15
CA ARG A 886 8.48 2.26 20.68
C ARG A 886 9.85 2.11 20.01
N LYS A 887 10.85 2.88 20.46
CA LYS A 887 12.22 2.85 19.93
C LYS A 887 12.89 1.47 20.06
N GLU A 888 12.62 0.75 21.15
CA GLU A 888 13.15 -0.61 21.30
C GLU A 888 12.42 -1.63 20.43
N ILE A 889 11.11 -1.44 20.24
CA ILE A 889 10.30 -2.28 19.36
C ILE A 889 10.70 -2.07 17.91
N GLU A 890 10.93 -0.82 17.48
CA GLU A 890 11.45 -0.47 16.16
C GLU A 890 12.80 -1.16 15.92
N LYS A 891 13.76 -0.96 16.83
CA LYS A 891 15.08 -1.62 16.74
C LYS A 891 14.99 -3.15 16.74
N HIS A 892 14.05 -3.73 17.47
CA HIS A 892 13.83 -5.18 17.46
C HIS A 892 13.30 -5.67 16.11
N CYS A 893 12.30 -4.99 15.57
CA CYS A 893 11.69 -5.33 14.30
C CYS A 893 12.67 -5.12 13.13
N GLU A 894 13.55 -4.12 13.21
CA GLU A 894 14.65 -3.90 12.26
C GLU A 894 15.59 -5.12 12.19
N ASN A 895 15.86 -5.81 13.31
CA ASN A 895 16.67 -7.04 13.32
C ASN A 895 16.04 -8.19 12.51
N PHE A 896 14.77 -8.09 12.13
CA PHE A 896 14.05 -9.04 11.28
C PHE A 896 13.71 -8.44 9.90
N GLY A 897 14.29 -7.28 9.55
CA GLY A 897 14.09 -6.62 8.27
C GLY A 897 12.71 -5.97 8.10
N LEU A 898 12.08 -5.52 9.19
CA LEU A 898 10.92 -4.63 9.16
C LEU A 898 11.35 -3.19 9.36
N ASP A 899 10.96 -2.32 8.43
CA ASP A 899 11.25 -0.88 8.49
C ASP A 899 10.51 -0.20 9.65
N ALA A 900 11.19 0.70 10.36
CA ALA A 900 10.64 1.39 11.53
C ALA A 900 9.36 2.18 11.18
N GLU A 901 9.31 2.79 9.99
CA GLU A 901 8.13 3.53 9.54
C GLU A 901 6.90 2.61 9.39
N LEU A 902 7.09 1.38 8.92
CA LEU A 902 6.03 0.38 8.83
C LEU A 902 5.59 -0.11 10.21
N VAL A 903 6.52 -0.28 11.15
CA VAL A 903 6.26 -0.83 12.48
C VAL A 903 5.35 0.09 13.31
N THR A 904 5.56 1.40 13.21
CA THR A 904 4.88 2.38 14.09
C THR A 904 3.67 3.03 13.44
N HIS A 905 3.68 3.24 12.11
CA HIS A 905 2.66 4.04 11.44
C HIS A 905 1.73 3.26 10.53
N SER A 906 2.13 2.06 10.08
CA SER A 906 1.30 1.21 9.21
C SER A 906 0.48 0.21 10.01
N ARG A 907 -0.75 -0.03 9.58
CA ARG A 907 -1.61 -1.07 10.19
C ARG A 907 -1.24 -2.45 9.67
N ILE A 908 -1.43 -3.48 10.49
CA ILE A 908 -1.16 -4.89 10.15
C ILE A 908 -1.96 -5.33 8.92
N LYS A 909 -3.16 -4.76 8.70
CA LYS A 909 -3.96 -4.99 7.48
C LYS A 909 -3.19 -4.70 6.20
N GLY A 910 -2.34 -3.67 6.21
CA GLY A 910 -1.56 -3.25 5.04
C GLY A 910 -0.27 -4.04 4.83
N LEU A 911 0.08 -4.97 5.72
CA LEU A 911 1.30 -5.76 5.61
C LEU A 911 1.11 -6.96 4.67
N SER A 912 2.14 -7.23 3.87
CA SER A 912 2.24 -8.46 3.07
C SER A 912 2.37 -9.71 3.94
N GLY A 913 2.07 -10.89 3.40
CA GLY A 913 2.24 -12.18 4.10
C GLY A 913 3.65 -12.36 4.69
N GLY A 914 4.69 -12.13 3.91
CA GLY A 914 6.08 -12.21 4.39
C GLY A 914 6.40 -11.19 5.51
N GLN A 915 5.85 -9.97 5.46
CA GLN A 915 6.00 -8.99 6.54
C GLN A 915 5.27 -9.42 7.82
N LYS A 916 4.09 -10.04 7.69
CA LYS A 916 3.36 -10.62 8.82
C LYS A 916 4.20 -11.72 9.49
N VAL A 917 4.92 -12.54 8.74
CA VAL A 917 5.83 -13.57 9.30
C VAL A 917 6.99 -12.96 10.04
N LYS A 918 7.65 -11.95 9.46
CA LYS A 918 8.71 -11.19 10.15
C LYS A 918 8.21 -10.60 11.47
N LEU A 919 6.98 -10.10 11.49
CA LEU A 919 6.36 -9.57 12.71
C LEU A 919 6.09 -10.67 13.75
N VAL A 920 5.60 -11.84 13.35
CA VAL A 920 5.39 -12.97 14.27
C VAL A 920 6.72 -13.47 14.83
N LEU A 921 7.77 -13.57 14.01
CA LEU A 921 9.13 -13.92 14.45
C LEU A 921 9.71 -12.90 15.43
N ALA A 922 9.55 -11.61 15.12
CA ALA A 922 9.97 -10.52 16.01
C ALA A 922 9.19 -10.56 17.32
N ALA A 923 7.86 -10.68 17.26
CA ALA A 923 7.01 -10.76 18.45
C ALA A 923 7.39 -11.97 19.33
N GLY A 924 7.43 -13.19 18.78
CA GLY A 924 7.74 -14.40 19.54
C GLY A 924 9.14 -14.44 20.14
N SER A 925 10.10 -13.68 19.58
CA SER A 925 11.47 -13.56 20.11
C SER A 925 11.69 -12.38 21.07
N TRP A 926 10.66 -11.60 21.38
CA TRP A 926 10.76 -10.39 22.21
C TRP A 926 11.37 -10.65 23.60
N LEU A 927 10.95 -11.74 24.26
CA LEU A 927 11.39 -12.12 25.61
C LEU A 927 12.73 -12.90 25.66
N LYS A 928 13.61 -12.73 24.66
CA LYS A 928 14.95 -13.35 24.63
C LYS A 928 14.88 -14.88 24.93
N PRO A 929 14.22 -15.68 24.08
CA PRO A 929 13.93 -17.10 24.36
C PRO A 929 15.20 -17.95 24.38
N HIS A 930 15.15 -19.09 25.09
CA HIS A 930 16.26 -20.05 25.17
C HIS A 930 16.14 -21.15 24.11
N ILE A 931 14.90 -21.49 23.74
CA ILE A 931 14.59 -22.42 22.66
C ILE A 931 13.67 -21.71 21.69
N ILE A 932 13.97 -21.79 20.39
CA ILE A 932 13.10 -21.35 19.31
C ILE A 932 12.57 -22.58 18.59
N VAL A 933 11.26 -22.66 18.47
CA VAL A 933 10.55 -23.71 17.76
C VAL A 933 9.81 -23.10 16.58
N LEU A 934 10.15 -23.57 15.38
CA LEU A 934 9.60 -23.07 14.12
C LEU A 934 8.77 -24.18 13.46
N ASP A 935 7.46 -23.96 13.34
CA ASP A 935 6.57 -24.88 12.61
C ASP A 935 6.44 -24.43 11.14
N GLU A 936 7.08 -25.19 10.24
CA GLU A 936 7.07 -24.98 8.79
C GLU A 936 7.42 -23.54 8.33
N PRO A 937 8.59 -22.99 8.73
CA PRO A 937 8.98 -21.61 8.38
C PRO A 937 9.14 -21.39 6.87
N THR A 938 9.37 -22.46 6.11
CA THR A 938 9.55 -22.44 4.65
C THR A 938 8.28 -22.12 3.87
N ASN A 939 7.10 -22.32 4.46
CA ASN A 939 5.82 -22.11 3.74
C ASN A 939 5.44 -20.63 3.61
N TYR A 940 6.04 -19.74 4.41
CA TYR A 940 5.59 -18.36 4.53
C TYR A 940 6.71 -17.33 4.31
N LEU A 941 7.97 -17.77 4.21
CA LEU A 941 9.13 -16.92 3.97
C LEU A 941 9.70 -17.17 2.57
N ASP A 942 10.14 -16.09 1.93
CA ASP A 942 10.92 -16.16 0.70
C ASP A 942 12.32 -16.73 0.91
N ARG A 943 12.95 -17.14 -0.19
CA ARG A 943 14.35 -17.57 -0.20
C ARG A 943 15.32 -16.59 0.46
N ASP A 944 15.18 -15.28 0.21
CA ASP A 944 16.06 -14.27 0.84
C ASP A 944 15.84 -14.20 2.36
N SER A 945 14.59 -14.19 2.84
CA SER A 945 14.30 -14.23 4.28
C SER A 945 14.63 -15.60 4.91
N LEU A 946 14.53 -16.70 4.16
CA LEU A 946 14.97 -18.02 4.59
C LEU A 946 16.49 -18.08 4.70
N GLY A 947 17.23 -17.40 3.82
CA GLY A 947 18.67 -17.19 3.91
C GLY A 947 19.05 -16.42 5.15
N ALA A 948 18.41 -15.27 5.36
CA ALA A 948 18.55 -14.45 6.55
C ALA A 948 18.24 -15.25 7.83
N LEU A 949 17.13 -16.01 7.83
CA LEU A 949 16.71 -16.85 8.94
C LEU A 949 17.70 -17.99 9.21
N SER A 950 18.18 -18.69 8.16
CA SER A 950 19.18 -19.75 8.28
C SER A 950 20.46 -19.20 8.91
N LYS A 951 20.94 -18.05 8.45
CA LYS A 951 22.11 -17.36 9.02
C LYS A 951 21.88 -16.96 10.49
N ALA A 952 20.69 -16.46 10.82
CA ALA A 952 20.32 -16.09 12.18
C ALA A 952 20.27 -17.29 13.13
N LEU A 953 19.66 -18.40 12.69
CA LEU A 953 19.56 -19.64 13.48
C LEU A 953 20.93 -20.32 13.67
N LYS A 954 21.85 -20.15 12.73
CA LYS A 954 23.26 -20.56 12.89
C LYS A 954 23.98 -19.73 13.95
N LYS A 955 23.79 -18.41 13.95
CA LYS A 955 24.38 -17.48 14.94
C LYS A 955 23.72 -17.55 16.32
N PHE A 956 22.47 -18.00 16.40
CA PHE A 956 21.69 -17.99 17.64
C PHE A 956 22.28 -18.90 18.72
N GLU A 957 22.43 -18.38 19.94
CA GLU A 957 23.11 -19.10 21.03
C GLU A 957 22.20 -20.00 21.89
N GLY A 958 20.92 -20.11 21.52
CA GLY A 958 19.95 -21.02 22.13
C GLY A 958 19.65 -22.25 21.27
N GLY A 959 18.77 -23.11 21.78
CA GLY A 959 18.35 -24.33 21.10
C GLY A 959 17.36 -24.04 19.97
N VAL A 960 17.44 -24.78 18.87
CA VAL A 960 16.55 -24.62 17.71
C VAL A 960 15.89 -25.95 17.36
N VAL A 961 14.57 -25.93 17.22
CA VAL A 961 13.75 -27.05 16.74
C VAL A 961 12.96 -26.58 15.53
N ILE A 962 13.13 -27.25 14.40
CA ILE A 962 12.52 -26.86 13.12
C ILE A 962 11.67 -28.02 12.62
N ILE A 963 10.40 -27.75 12.35
CA ILE A 963 9.53 -28.66 11.63
C ILE A 963 9.54 -28.18 10.18
N THR A 964 10.01 -29.02 9.26
CA THR A 964 10.00 -28.66 7.84
C THR A 964 10.07 -29.90 6.96
N HIS A 965 9.46 -29.80 5.78
CA HIS A 965 9.64 -30.76 4.69
C HIS A 965 10.84 -30.45 3.78
N SER A 966 11.46 -29.27 3.90
CA SER A 966 12.56 -28.85 3.05
C SER A 966 13.89 -29.46 3.52
N SER A 967 14.41 -30.39 2.73
CA SER A 967 15.74 -30.96 2.93
C SER A 967 16.84 -29.92 2.68
N GLU A 968 16.61 -28.96 1.78
CA GLU A 968 17.55 -27.89 1.46
C GLU A 968 17.77 -26.97 2.68
N PHE A 969 16.70 -26.60 3.39
CA PHE A 969 16.77 -25.69 4.53
C PHE A 969 17.44 -26.31 5.76
N THR A 970 17.25 -27.61 5.96
CA THR A 970 17.86 -28.37 7.07
C THR A 970 19.34 -28.67 6.82
N LYS A 971 19.75 -28.77 5.54
CA LYS A 971 21.13 -29.01 5.12
C LYS A 971 22.03 -27.86 5.61
N ASN A 972 22.99 -28.18 6.49
CA ASN A 972 23.91 -27.26 7.16
C ASN A 972 23.32 -26.44 8.32
N LEU A 973 22.08 -26.70 8.76
CA LEU A 973 21.46 -26.01 9.90
C LEU A 973 21.20 -26.95 11.08
N THR A 974 20.74 -28.17 10.79
CA THR A 974 20.37 -29.17 11.80
C THR A 974 21.28 -30.39 11.73
N GLU A 975 21.65 -30.92 12.90
CA GLU A 975 22.49 -32.12 13.04
C GLU A 975 21.67 -33.32 13.54
N GLU A 976 20.63 -33.07 14.33
CA GLU A 976 19.72 -34.08 14.88
C GLU A 976 18.42 -34.10 14.07
N VAL A 977 17.92 -35.29 13.76
CA VAL A 977 16.69 -35.49 13.00
C VAL A 977 15.74 -36.39 13.79
N TRP A 978 14.56 -35.86 14.10
CA TRP A 978 13.45 -36.60 14.72
C TRP A 978 12.49 -37.05 13.63
N SER A 979 12.52 -38.35 13.32
CA SER A 979 11.61 -38.93 12.34
C SER A 979 10.35 -39.41 13.04
N VAL A 980 9.21 -38.78 12.74
CA VAL A 980 7.90 -39.18 13.28
C VAL A 980 7.19 -40.05 12.25
N GLN A 981 7.06 -41.34 12.55
CA GLN A 981 6.39 -42.32 11.70
C GLN A 981 5.54 -43.25 12.55
N ASN A 982 4.34 -43.61 12.06
CA ASN A 982 3.45 -44.55 12.74
C ASN A 982 3.18 -44.18 14.22
N ARG A 983 3.02 -42.87 14.52
CA ARG A 983 2.76 -42.32 15.87
C ARG A 983 3.92 -42.49 16.87
N ARG A 984 5.08 -42.96 16.42
CA ARG A 984 6.31 -43.06 17.22
C ARG A 984 7.36 -42.10 16.67
N MET A 985 8.26 -41.65 17.53
CA MET A 985 9.37 -40.80 17.15
C MET A 985 10.68 -41.56 17.33
N THR A 986 11.50 -41.58 16.28
CA THR A 986 12.87 -42.11 16.34
C THR A 986 13.88 -40.96 16.17
N PRO A 987 14.70 -40.69 17.19
CA PRO A 987 15.76 -39.69 17.11
C PRO A 987 16.96 -40.27 16.36
N SER A 988 17.58 -39.46 15.52
CA SER A 988 18.80 -39.81 14.78
C SER A 988 19.77 -38.64 14.77
N GLY A 989 21.08 -38.91 14.73
CA GLY A 989 22.11 -37.87 14.60
C GLY A 989 22.82 -37.43 15.89
N HIS A 990 22.35 -37.78 17.09
CA HIS A 990 23.08 -37.50 18.34
C HIS A 990 23.00 -38.66 19.35
N ASN A 991 24.16 -39.05 19.89
CA ASN A 991 24.25 -40.09 20.92
C ASN A 991 23.96 -39.49 22.31
N TRP A 992 22.76 -39.69 22.85
CA TRP A 992 22.26 -39.05 24.09
C TRP A 992 23.05 -39.39 25.37
N VAL A 993 23.97 -40.35 25.29
CA VAL A 993 24.70 -40.92 26.44
C VAL A 993 26.12 -40.34 26.59
N GLN A 994 26.72 -39.81 25.53
CA GLN A 994 28.08 -39.25 25.55
C GLN A 994 28.03 -37.74 25.29
N GLY A 995 28.38 -36.92 26.29
CA GLY A 995 28.53 -35.46 26.12
C GLY A 995 27.89 -34.58 27.20
N GLN A 996 27.26 -35.13 28.24
CA GLN A 996 26.76 -34.30 29.33
C GLN A 996 27.93 -33.67 30.12
N GLY A 997 28.24 -32.41 29.81
CA GLY A 997 29.18 -31.57 30.57
C GLY A 997 30.61 -31.49 30.05
N THR A 998 30.90 -32.03 28.86
CA THR A 998 32.25 -31.99 28.24
C THR A 998 32.48 -30.78 27.31
N GLY A 999 31.44 -30.00 27.01
CA GLY A 999 31.53 -28.78 26.21
C GLY A 999 32.16 -27.58 26.92
N PRO A 1000 32.59 -26.54 26.17
CA PRO A 1000 33.15 -25.31 26.74
C PRO A 1000 32.17 -24.64 27.70
N ARG A 1001 32.70 -24.15 28.83
CA ARG A 1001 31.90 -23.46 29.85
C ARG A 1001 31.44 -22.10 29.32
N LEU A 1002 30.19 -21.75 29.61
CA LEU A 1002 29.65 -20.42 29.33
C LEU A 1002 30.43 -19.38 30.15
N LYS A 1003 30.83 -18.26 29.53
CA LYS A 1003 31.44 -17.12 30.22
C LYS A 1003 30.35 -16.33 30.94
N GLU A 1004 30.61 -15.92 32.18
CA GLU A 1004 29.75 -14.98 32.91
C GLU A 1004 30.09 -13.56 32.47
N GLU A 1005 29.55 -13.12 31.33
CA GLU A 1005 29.64 -11.72 30.90
C GLU A 1005 28.37 -11.00 31.39
N GLU A 1006 28.51 -10.21 32.46
CA GLU A 1006 27.48 -9.26 32.91
C GLU A 1006 27.48 -8.05 31.95
N GLU A 1007 26.91 -8.20 30.76
CA GLU A 1007 26.59 -7.04 29.93
C GLU A 1007 25.28 -6.43 30.44
N GLN A 1008 25.37 -5.32 31.17
CA GLN A 1008 24.20 -4.50 31.48
C GLN A 1008 23.94 -3.56 30.31
N GLU A 1009 22.84 -3.79 29.58
CA GLU A 1009 22.30 -2.91 28.54
C GLU A 1009 21.95 -1.52 29.13
N ASP A 1010 22.10 -0.47 28.33
CA ASP A 1010 21.76 0.91 28.69
C ASP A 1010 20.29 1.03 29.13
N GLN A 1011 20.03 1.53 30.34
CA GLN A 1011 18.66 1.79 30.81
C GLN A 1011 18.15 3.13 30.28
N PHE A 1012 16.90 3.17 29.82
CA PHE A 1012 16.23 4.38 29.38
C PHE A 1012 15.01 4.69 30.25
N ASP A 1013 14.70 5.98 30.45
CA ASP A 1013 13.46 6.43 31.09
C ASP A 1013 12.23 6.20 30.18
N ALA A 1014 11.02 6.45 30.72
CA ALA A 1014 9.77 6.27 29.98
C ALA A 1014 9.63 7.16 28.72
N LEU A 1015 10.50 8.16 28.57
CA LEU A 1015 10.57 9.08 27.43
C LEU A 1015 11.73 8.76 26.48
N GLY A 1016 12.54 7.73 26.76
CA GLY A 1016 13.64 7.27 25.91
C GLY A 1016 15.00 7.94 26.16
N ASN A 1017 15.22 8.58 27.31
CA ASN A 1017 16.50 9.17 27.70
C ASN A 1017 17.35 8.19 28.51
N LYS A 1018 18.67 8.15 28.27
CA LYS A 1018 19.61 7.23 28.94
C LYS A 1018 19.81 7.59 30.42
N ILE A 1019 19.74 6.60 31.31
CA ILE A 1019 19.96 6.72 32.76
C ILE A 1019 21.34 6.15 33.11
N ASP A 1020 22.27 7.01 33.51
CA ASP A 1020 23.62 6.60 33.95
C ASP A 1020 23.61 6.14 35.43
N ILE A 1021 23.72 4.83 35.66
CA ILE A 1021 23.88 4.27 37.02
C ILE A 1021 25.37 4.11 37.34
N LYS A 1022 25.83 4.73 38.43
CA LYS A 1022 27.21 4.58 38.93
C LYS A 1022 27.45 3.14 39.43
N LYS A 1023 28.51 2.49 38.89
CA LYS A 1023 28.96 1.13 39.24
C LYS A 1023 29.18 0.97 40.76
N LYS A 1024 28.69 -0.13 41.35
CA LYS A 1024 29.21 -0.64 42.64
C LYS A 1024 30.48 -1.48 42.39
N PRO A 1025 31.51 -1.39 43.23
CA PRO A 1025 32.73 -2.16 43.06
C PRO A 1025 32.46 -3.67 43.22
N LYS A 1026 33.10 -4.48 42.36
CA LYS A 1026 32.98 -5.94 42.32
C LYS A 1026 33.69 -6.53 43.54
N LYS A 1027 32.99 -7.32 44.38
CA LYS A 1027 33.61 -8.07 45.48
C LYS A 1027 34.46 -9.21 44.90
N LEU A 1028 35.76 -9.20 45.20
CA LEU A 1028 36.73 -10.23 44.80
C LEU A 1028 36.29 -11.62 45.28
N THR A 1029 36.49 -12.64 44.43
CA THR A 1029 36.16 -14.03 44.80
C THR A 1029 37.19 -14.61 45.78
N GLY A 1030 36.80 -15.62 46.58
CA GLY A 1030 37.69 -16.24 47.57
C GLY A 1030 38.97 -16.90 47.00
N SER A 1031 38.96 -17.25 45.70
CA SER A 1031 40.13 -17.74 44.96
C SER A 1031 41.11 -16.61 44.65
N GLU A 1032 40.59 -15.46 44.20
CA GLU A 1032 41.38 -14.27 43.87
C GLU A 1032 42.00 -13.64 45.13
N LEU A 1033 41.26 -13.60 46.24
CA LEU A 1033 41.77 -13.19 47.55
C LEU A 1033 42.93 -14.09 48.02
N ARG A 1034 42.85 -15.41 47.80
CA ARG A 1034 43.94 -16.34 48.13
C ARG A 1034 45.15 -16.14 47.23
N LYS A 1035 44.94 -15.86 45.93
CA LYS A 1035 46.01 -15.57 44.97
C LYS A 1035 46.74 -14.28 45.32
N LYS A 1036 46.01 -13.20 45.56
CA LYS A 1036 46.55 -11.90 46.02
C LYS A 1036 47.27 -12.02 47.36
N LYS A 1037 46.74 -12.80 48.31
CA LYS A 1037 47.43 -13.09 49.59
C LYS A 1037 48.75 -13.84 49.40
N LYS A 1038 48.80 -14.80 48.46
CA LYS A 1038 50.02 -15.55 48.13
C LYS A 1038 51.06 -14.65 47.44
N GLU A 1039 50.60 -13.74 46.59
CA GLU A 1039 51.43 -12.75 45.88
C GLU A 1039 51.97 -11.68 46.85
N ARG A 1040 51.15 -11.23 47.80
CA ARG A 1040 51.54 -10.35 48.91
C ARG A 1040 52.64 -10.97 49.78
N MET A 1041 52.49 -12.25 50.14
CA MET A 1041 53.53 -12.97 50.87
C MET A 1041 54.83 -13.14 50.06
N ALA A 1042 54.73 -13.26 48.73
CA ALA A 1042 55.89 -13.33 47.84
C ALA A 1042 56.59 -11.97 47.63
N ARG A 1043 55.85 -10.84 47.69
CA ARG A 1043 56.42 -9.48 47.68
C ARG A 1043 57.05 -9.12 49.01
N ARG A 1044 56.40 -9.48 50.12
CA ARG A 1044 56.96 -9.32 51.47
C ARG A 1044 58.25 -10.13 51.68
N LYS A 1045 58.36 -11.31 51.04
CA LYS A 1045 59.62 -12.09 50.99
C LYS A 1045 60.71 -11.48 50.10
N ARG A 1046 60.35 -10.57 49.19
CA ARG A 1046 61.29 -9.84 48.32
C ARG A 1046 61.74 -8.49 48.90
N GLY A 1047 61.23 -8.10 50.08
CA GLY A 1047 61.63 -6.89 50.78
C GLY A 1047 60.76 -5.66 50.48
N ASP A 1048 59.65 -5.82 49.77
CA ASP A 1048 58.72 -4.72 49.49
C ASP A 1048 57.77 -4.47 50.69
N ASP A 1049 57.50 -3.21 51.01
CA ASP A 1049 56.49 -2.80 51.99
C ASP A 1049 55.08 -2.99 51.39
N VAL A 1050 54.22 -3.74 52.10
CA VAL A 1050 52.85 -4.03 51.62
C VAL A 1050 51.84 -3.88 52.75
N PHE A 1051 50.81 -3.06 52.54
CA PHE A 1051 49.79 -2.73 53.55
C PHE A 1051 48.55 -3.66 53.47
N SER A 1052 47.75 -3.72 54.53
CA SER A 1052 46.57 -4.59 54.59
C SER A 1052 45.45 -4.15 53.65
N ASP A 1053 45.40 -2.86 53.34
CA ASP A 1053 44.22 -2.15 52.84
C ASP A 1053 44.22 -1.96 51.31
N GLU A 1054 45.25 -2.45 50.63
CA GLU A 1054 45.39 -2.34 49.16
C GLU A 1054 44.39 -3.19 48.34
N ASP A 1055 43.58 -4.02 49.00
CA ASP A 1055 42.70 -5.01 48.37
C ASP A 1055 41.20 -4.89 48.77
N GLU A 1056 40.78 -3.79 49.40
CA GLU A 1056 39.35 -3.50 49.68
C GLU A 1056 38.59 -2.89 48.48
#